data_AF-A0A0M9ZWT1-F1
#
_entry.id   AF-A0A0M9ZWT1-F1
#
_cell.length_a   1.000
_cell.length_b   1.000
_cell.length_c   1.000
_cell.angle_alpha   90.00
_cell.angle_beta   90.00
_cell.angle_gamma   90.00
#
_symmetry.space_group_name_H-M   'P 1'
#
loop_
_entity.id
_entity.type
_entity.pdbx_description
1 polymer ?
#
loop_
_entity_poly.entity_id
_entity_poly.type
_entity_poly.pdbx_seq_one_letter_code
_entity_poly.pdbx_strand_id
1 'polypeptide(L)'
;MAQFCARLRKNPDLPSPSMRDIYRHPTIRSLTAALVQAAAADTPAPAPELTAPPAPVARASRAHHLLCGTAQLLIFLVYSLVWGFATARGYEWIAAGSGFVGIYVRSLLFGGIGFLALCIFPVIAKWLLVGRWKPGEFPIWGAAYLRFWFVKVLLHANPMVFFVGTPLYVLYLRALGARIGKGVTILSRTVPVCTDLLTVGAGTVIRKDAFFLCYRAHAGRIQTGRVTLGRDAYVGEKTVLDIDTSLGDGAQLGHSSALHSGQAVPDGERWHGSPAEPAQVDYLRVPPVRCGTVRRAWFGALTLLQTVFLYLPLTLGGVYMLFTEVPAIGKRLDPQTAVLTRPELIPDALGVSLALFSGFLVVGLVVLYTVPRLMGLFVKPDRVYPLYGFHYTLHRTAARMTNIKFFAWLFGDSSYIVHYLRGLGYDLSRVEQTGSNFGTEMQHETPFMVTVGSGTMIADGLSVINADYSSTSFRVSRVEIGPRNFLGNNIAFPVGGRTGENCLLATKVMIPLDGEVREGVGLLGSPCFEIPRSVDRDARFDHLREGEELHRQLSAKNRYNLRSMALMLGMRWFLVFALTLFGLVSVDLYGAVGHVVIALYLAMTLAFSTGYYILVERCLTRFRALTPQLCSIYHPIFWWHERVWKMPSQYLNIFNGTPFKALVWRLLGVRIGRQVFDDGCYITERTLATIGDDCTLNAGSKIQCHSQEDGTFKSDGSTLGAGCTLGVGAHVHYGVTMGDGAVLAPDSFLMKGEEVPAHAHWGGNPAVDMPGTGHRHGGTDRALEATDAPASVTR
;
A
#
# COMPACT_ATOMS: atom_id res chain seq x y z
N MET A 1 -19.39 8.26 20.60
CA MET A 1 -18.12 8.57 21.28
C MET A 1 -17.30 9.58 20.51
N ALA A 2 -16.85 9.34 19.27
CA ALA A 2 -16.14 10.36 18.48
C ALA A 2 -16.91 11.69 18.34
N GLN A 3 -18.20 11.64 17.98
CA GLN A 3 -19.07 12.83 17.97
C GLN A 3 -19.22 13.51 19.34
N PHE A 4 -19.11 12.75 20.43
CA PHE A 4 -19.12 13.31 21.78
C PHE A 4 -17.79 14.04 22.08
N CYS A 5 -16.64 13.44 21.75
CA CYS A 5 -15.34 14.13 21.81
C CYS A 5 -15.35 15.42 20.98
N ALA A 6 -15.86 15.35 19.76
CA ALA A 6 -15.96 16.50 18.85
C ALA A 6 -16.85 17.61 19.42
N ARG A 7 -17.99 17.27 20.04
CA ARG A 7 -18.87 18.24 20.71
C ARG A 7 -18.21 18.88 21.93
N LEU A 8 -17.48 18.11 22.75
CA LEU A 8 -16.74 18.65 23.89
C LEU A 8 -15.65 19.62 23.43
N ARG A 9 -14.90 19.27 22.37
CA ARG A 9 -13.88 20.14 21.76
C ARG A 9 -14.39 21.47 21.22
N LYS A 10 -15.68 21.57 20.90
CA LYS A 10 -16.29 22.84 20.48
C LYS A 10 -16.51 23.81 21.65
N ASN A 11 -16.37 23.34 22.89
CA ASN A 11 -16.48 24.18 24.06
C ASN A 11 -15.07 24.51 24.60
N PRO A 12 -14.57 25.74 24.41
CA PRO A 12 -13.22 26.13 24.80
C PRO A 12 -12.97 26.08 26.31
N ASP A 13 -14.04 26.10 27.12
CA ASP A 13 -13.95 26.04 28.58
C ASP A 13 -13.75 24.61 29.11
N LEU A 14 -13.75 23.60 28.23
CA LEU A 14 -13.62 22.19 28.60
C LEU A 14 -12.32 21.57 28.07
N PRO A 15 -11.67 20.67 28.84
CA PRO A 15 -10.54 19.89 28.34
C PRO A 15 -10.99 19.02 27.16
N SER A 16 -10.05 18.72 26.25
CA SER A 16 -10.29 17.94 25.04
C SER A 16 -9.99 16.46 25.25
N PRO A 17 -10.97 15.59 25.56
CA PRO A 17 -10.71 14.17 25.71
C PRO A 17 -10.45 13.49 24.36
N SER A 18 -9.50 12.56 24.37
CA SER A 18 -9.32 11.61 23.28
C SER A 18 -10.31 10.44 23.42
N MET A 19 -10.52 9.70 22.32
CA MET A 19 -11.26 8.43 22.37
C MET A 19 -10.64 7.43 23.37
N ARG A 20 -9.31 7.45 23.51
CA ARG A 20 -8.59 6.62 24.47
C ARG A 20 -8.98 6.96 25.91
N ASP A 21 -9.13 8.25 26.23
CA ASP A 21 -9.50 8.70 27.57
C ASP A 21 -10.92 8.28 27.93
N ILE A 22 -11.85 8.35 26.97
CA ILE A 22 -13.24 7.89 27.18
C ILE A 22 -13.30 6.40 27.47
N TYR A 23 -12.56 5.57 26.72
CA TYR A 23 -12.57 4.13 26.95
C TYR A 23 -11.86 3.75 28.26
N ARG A 24 -10.80 4.46 28.65
CA ARG A 24 -10.11 4.24 29.92
C ARG A 24 -10.90 4.75 31.13
N HIS A 25 -11.69 5.79 30.95
CA HIS A 25 -12.45 6.44 32.01
C HIS A 25 -13.95 6.54 31.64
N PRO A 26 -14.70 5.43 31.75
CA PRO A 26 -16.06 5.34 31.21
C PRO A 26 -17.12 6.11 32.02
N THR A 27 -16.77 6.66 33.19
CA THR A 27 -17.69 7.46 34.02
C THR A 27 -17.30 8.93 33.95
N ILE A 28 -18.28 9.84 34.00
CA ILE A 28 -18.02 11.29 34.00
C ILE A 28 -17.06 11.65 35.15
N ARG A 29 -17.24 11.07 36.34
CA ARG A 29 -16.37 11.33 37.50
C ARG A 29 -14.91 10.96 37.23
N SER A 30 -14.67 9.75 36.73
CA SER A 30 -13.30 9.29 36.46
C SER A 30 -12.68 10.04 35.27
N LEU A 31 -13.46 10.36 34.24
CA LEU A 31 -13.00 11.13 33.10
C LEU A 31 -12.60 12.54 33.52
N THR A 32 -13.46 13.24 34.29
CA THR A 32 -13.14 14.57 34.80
C THR A 32 -11.88 14.55 35.69
N ALA A 33 -11.76 13.58 36.59
CA ALA A 33 -10.58 13.45 37.44
C ALA A 33 -9.30 13.24 36.62
N ALA A 34 -9.34 12.37 35.60
CA ALA A 34 -8.21 12.11 34.72
C ALA A 34 -7.83 13.34 33.87
N LEU A 35 -8.82 14.06 33.33
CA LEU A 35 -8.57 15.27 32.53
C LEU A 35 -8.01 16.42 33.38
N VAL A 36 -8.49 16.58 34.62
CA VAL A 36 -7.94 17.57 35.56
C VAL A 36 -6.50 17.22 35.94
N GLN A 37 -6.21 15.94 36.18
CA GLN A 37 -4.86 15.48 36.49
C GLN A 37 -3.90 15.64 35.31
N ALA A 38 -4.36 15.37 34.08
CA ALA A 38 -3.59 15.59 32.86
C ALA A 38 -3.29 17.08 32.65
N ALA A 39 -4.30 17.95 32.83
CA ALA A 39 -4.11 19.40 32.75
C ALA A 39 -3.16 19.95 33.82
N ALA A 40 -3.09 19.31 35.00
CA ALA A 40 -2.14 19.67 36.06
C ALA A 40 -0.72 19.09 35.82
N ALA A 41 -0.60 18.00 35.06
CA ALA A 41 0.68 17.35 34.73
C ALA A 41 1.39 17.99 33.52
N ASP A 42 0.69 18.80 32.73
CA ASP A 42 1.28 19.67 31.70
C ASP A 42 2.08 20.83 32.34
N THR A 43 3.16 20.50 33.05
CA THR A 43 4.26 21.43 33.25
C THR A 43 5.13 21.34 31.99
N PRO A 44 5.30 22.42 31.21
CA PRO A 44 5.94 22.32 29.90
C PRO A 44 7.40 21.88 30.07
N ALA A 45 7.71 20.66 29.65
CA ALA A 45 9.08 20.29 29.33
C ALA A 45 9.56 21.22 28.19
N PRO A 46 10.86 21.61 28.15
CA PRO A 46 11.36 22.44 27.07
C PRO A 46 11.23 21.64 25.77
N ALA A 47 10.27 22.06 24.92
CA ALA A 47 10.19 21.56 23.57
C ALA A 47 11.48 21.94 22.84
N PRO A 48 12.07 21.06 22.02
CA PRO A 48 13.14 21.47 21.12
C PRO A 48 12.65 22.64 20.26
N GLU A 49 13.48 23.68 20.11
CA GLU A 49 13.20 24.79 19.19
C GLU A 49 12.98 24.25 17.78
N LEU A 50 11.73 24.18 17.37
CA LEU A 50 11.32 23.92 15.99
C LEU A 50 10.88 25.25 15.37
N THR A 51 11.44 25.49 14.19
CA THR A 51 11.31 26.66 13.33
C THR A 51 9.89 27.22 13.22
N ALA A 52 9.82 28.55 13.12
CA ALA A 52 8.64 29.39 12.95
C ALA A 52 7.53 28.78 12.07
N PRO A 53 6.25 29.13 12.32
CA PRO A 53 5.12 28.68 11.48
C PRO A 53 5.42 28.98 10.01
N PRO A 54 5.25 27.99 9.11
CA PRO A 54 5.60 28.18 7.71
C PRO A 54 4.82 29.38 7.14
N ALA A 55 5.53 30.20 6.37
CA ALA A 55 4.95 31.33 5.65
C ALA A 55 3.72 30.88 4.85
N PRO A 56 2.71 31.77 4.66
CA PRO A 56 1.49 31.43 3.93
C PRO A 56 1.80 30.78 2.58
N VAL A 57 1.15 29.64 2.36
CA VAL A 57 1.38 28.73 1.24
C VAL A 57 1.15 29.47 -0.08
N ALA A 58 2.22 29.73 -0.84
CA ALA A 58 2.10 30.18 -2.21
C ALA A 58 1.43 29.06 -3.03
N ARG A 59 0.13 29.19 -3.29
CA ARG A 59 -0.63 28.26 -4.13
C ARG A 59 0.05 28.15 -5.49
N ALA A 60 0.25 26.92 -5.97
CA ALA A 60 0.76 26.70 -7.31
C ALA A 60 -0.16 27.43 -8.31
N SER A 61 0.44 28.13 -9.26
CA SER A 61 -0.33 28.78 -10.32
C SER A 61 -1.00 27.71 -11.18
N ARG A 62 -2.21 27.97 -11.66
CA ARG A 62 -2.92 27.07 -12.58
C ARG A 62 -2.09 26.78 -13.84
N ALA A 63 -1.28 27.75 -14.27
CA ALA A 63 -0.36 27.60 -15.38
C ALA A 63 0.74 26.57 -15.07
N HIS A 64 1.39 26.63 -13.89
CA HIS A 64 2.39 25.64 -13.49
C HIS A 64 1.79 24.23 -13.38
N HIS A 65 0.59 24.10 -12.81
CA HIS A 65 -0.13 22.83 -12.74
C HIS A 65 -0.40 22.23 -14.14
N LEU A 66 -0.89 23.06 -15.08
CA LEU A 66 -1.13 22.62 -16.46
C LEU A 66 0.17 22.28 -17.20
N LEU A 67 1.17 23.17 -17.14
CA LEU A 67 2.47 22.97 -17.79
C LEU A 67 3.17 21.72 -17.29
N CYS A 68 3.15 21.47 -15.97
CA CYS A 68 3.69 20.25 -15.39
C CYS A 68 2.94 19.01 -15.90
N GLY A 69 1.60 19.03 -15.91
CA GLY A 69 0.81 17.93 -16.45
C GLY A 69 1.08 17.64 -17.93
N THR A 70 1.19 18.70 -18.75
CA THR A 70 1.55 18.59 -20.16
C THR A 70 2.96 18.02 -20.33
N ALA A 71 3.93 18.49 -19.56
CA ALA A 71 5.29 17.95 -19.60
C ALA A 71 5.34 16.48 -19.19
N GLN A 72 4.61 16.08 -18.15
CA GLN A 72 4.49 14.68 -17.73
C GLN A 72 3.90 13.79 -18.84
N LEU A 73 2.84 14.27 -19.51
CA LEU A 73 2.25 13.57 -20.65
C LEU A 73 3.23 13.44 -21.81
N LEU A 74 3.91 14.52 -22.19
CA LEU A 74 4.90 14.49 -23.27
C LEU A 74 6.05 13.54 -22.94
N ILE A 75 6.56 13.55 -21.72
CA ILE A 75 7.59 12.59 -21.26
C ILE A 75 7.07 11.16 -21.40
N PHE A 76 5.84 10.87 -20.98
CA PHE A 76 5.24 9.54 -21.13
C PHE A 76 5.07 9.13 -22.59
N LEU A 77 4.66 10.04 -23.47
CA LEU A 77 4.52 9.79 -24.91
C LEU A 77 5.88 9.53 -25.56
N VAL A 78 6.89 10.35 -25.25
CA VAL A 78 8.28 10.14 -25.73
C VAL A 78 8.83 8.81 -25.22
N TYR A 79 8.63 8.50 -23.94
CA TYR A 79 9.03 7.21 -23.37
C TYR A 79 8.35 6.05 -24.10
N SER A 80 7.05 6.15 -24.35
CA SER A 80 6.27 5.15 -25.09
C SER A 80 6.76 5.01 -26.54
N LEU A 81 7.13 6.11 -27.20
CA LEU A 81 7.71 6.11 -28.53
C LEU A 81 9.06 5.38 -28.59
N VAL A 82 9.97 5.74 -27.68
CA VAL A 82 11.30 5.12 -27.59
C VAL A 82 11.19 3.62 -27.30
N TRP A 83 10.36 3.24 -26.32
CA TRP A 83 10.16 1.83 -25.96
C TRP A 83 9.42 1.04 -27.02
N GLY A 84 8.42 1.64 -27.65
CA GLY A 84 7.69 1.01 -28.76
C GLY A 84 8.62 0.71 -29.92
N PHE A 85 9.47 1.67 -30.30
CA PHE A 85 10.49 1.49 -31.34
C PHE A 85 11.51 0.42 -30.96
N ALA A 86 12.06 0.46 -29.75
CA ALA A 86 13.05 -0.51 -29.28
C ALA A 86 12.47 -1.94 -29.23
N THR A 87 11.22 -2.09 -28.77
CA THR A 87 10.53 -3.38 -28.70
C THR A 87 10.24 -3.93 -30.09
N ALA A 88 9.79 -3.08 -31.02
CA ALA A 88 9.53 -3.45 -32.40
C ALA A 88 10.80 -3.98 -33.09
N ARG A 89 11.90 -3.22 -33.00
CA ARG A 89 13.19 -3.61 -33.59
C ARG A 89 13.78 -4.85 -32.92
N GLY A 90 13.64 -4.96 -31.60
CA GLY A 90 14.03 -6.15 -30.86
C GLY A 90 13.26 -7.39 -31.30
N TYR A 91 11.96 -7.25 -31.51
CA TYR A 91 11.09 -8.32 -31.99
C TYR A 91 11.50 -8.80 -33.40
N GLU A 92 11.64 -7.89 -34.37
CA GLU A 92 12.12 -8.22 -35.72
C GLU A 92 13.47 -8.93 -35.68
N TRP A 93 14.37 -8.44 -34.83
CA TRP A 93 15.70 -9.02 -34.70
C TRP A 93 15.64 -10.44 -34.12
N ILE A 94 14.82 -10.68 -33.08
CA ILE A 94 14.61 -12.03 -32.53
C ILE A 94 13.98 -12.96 -33.58
N ALA A 95 12.96 -12.47 -34.28
CA ALA A 95 12.21 -13.23 -35.28
C ALA A 95 13.07 -13.67 -36.48
N ALA A 96 14.07 -12.88 -36.86
CA ALA A 96 15.03 -13.25 -37.92
C ALA A 96 16.05 -14.33 -37.49
N GLY A 97 15.93 -14.91 -36.28
CA GLY A 97 16.78 -15.99 -35.80
C GLY A 97 16.39 -17.34 -36.40
N SER A 98 17.35 -18.10 -36.91
CA SER A 98 17.10 -19.44 -37.46
C SER A 98 17.09 -20.50 -36.35
N GLY A 99 15.96 -21.20 -36.22
CA GLY A 99 15.79 -22.29 -35.26
C GLY A 99 15.82 -21.86 -33.79
N PHE A 100 15.64 -22.82 -32.89
CA PHE A 100 15.55 -22.59 -31.45
C PHE A 100 16.77 -21.85 -30.87
N VAL A 101 17.98 -22.28 -31.25
CA VAL A 101 19.23 -21.69 -30.74
C VAL A 101 19.37 -20.23 -31.17
N GLY A 102 19.07 -19.91 -32.42
CA GLY A 102 19.13 -18.53 -32.93
C GLY A 102 18.17 -17.60 -32.20
N ILE A 103 16.92 -18.03 -32.01
CA ILE A 103 15.90 -17.27 -31.26
C ILE A 103 16.31 -17.10 -29.80
N TYR A 104 16.79 -18.16 -29.15
CA TYR A 104 17.26 -18.12 -27.76
C TYR A 104 18.40 -17.11 -27.59
N VAL A 105 19.46 -17.18 -28.41
CA VAL A 105 20.62 -16.28 -28.29
C VAL A 105 20.23 -14.83 -28.54
N ARG A 106 19.39 -14.54 -29.54
CA ARG A 106 18.92 -13.17 -29.79
C ARG A 106 18.02 -12.65 -28.67
N SER A 107 17.16 -13.50 -28.12
CA SER A 107 16.30 -13.16 -26.97
C SER A 107 17.11 -12.89 -25.71
N LEU A 108 18.17 -13.68 -25.49
CA LEU A 108 19.14 -13.48 -24.42
C LEU A 108 19.85 -12.13 -24.55
N LEU A 109 20.35 -11.80 -25.75
CA LEU A 109 21.06 -10.54 -25.98
C LEU A 109 20.11 -9.34 -25.87
N PHE A 110 18.97 -9.37 -26.56
CA PHE A 110 18.00 -8.27 -26.52
C PHE A 110 17.42 -8.09 -25.12
N GLY A 111 16.97 -9.18 -24.50
CA GLY A 111 16.44 -9.18 -23.14
C GLY A 111 17.49 -8.73 -22.13
N GLY A 112 18.71 -9.25 -22.21
CA GLY A 112 19.83 -8.87 -21.35
C GLY A 112 20.19 -7.39 -21.46
N ILE A 113 20.34 -6.86 -22.67
CA ILE A 113 20.61 -5.44 -22.92
C ILE A 113 19.44 -4.57 -22.41
N GLY A 114 18.20 -4.95 -22.75
CA GLY A 114 17.01 -4.22 -22.31
C GLY A 114 16.85 -4.20 -20.78
N PHE A 115 17.11 -5.33 -20.13
CA PHE A 115 17.11 -5.43 -18.67
C PHE A 115 18.19 -4.55 -18.04
N LEU A 116 19.42 -4.58 -18.56
CA LEU A 116 20.50 -3.71 -18.08
C LEU A 116 20.16 -2.23 -18.29
N ALA A 117 19.61 -1.87 -19.46
CA ALA A 117 19.16 -0.52 -19.75
C ALA A 117 18.08 -0.06 -18.76
N LEU A 118 17.05 -0.88 -18.52
CA LEU A 118 16.00 -0.59 -17.53
C LEU A 118 16.53 -0.46 -16.10
N CYS A 119 17.55 -1.24 -15.73
CA CYS A 119 18.16 -1.16 -14.41
C CYS A 119 19.01 0.11 -14.24
N ILE A 120 19.81 0.45 -15.24
CA ILE A 120 20.83 1.52 -15.18
C ILE A 120 20.21 2.90 -15.49
N PHE A 121 19.22 2.97 -16.39
CA PHE A 121 18.64 4.23 -16.83
C PHE A 121 18.12 5.10 -15.68
N PRO A 122 17.41 4.59 -14.66
CA PRO A 122 16.96 5.41 -13.54
C PRO A 122 18.12 5.94 -12.68
N VAL A 123 19.23 5.19 -12.59
CA VAL A 123 20.45 5.64 -11.90
C VAL A 123 21.06 6.82 -12.64
N ILE A 124 21.27 6.69 -13.95
CA ILE A 124 21.80 7.78 -14.80
C ILE A 124 20.88 9.00 -14.74
N ALA A 125 19.57 8.81 -14.94
CA ALA A 125 18.59 9.89 -14.93
C ALA A 125 18.59 10.64 -13.59
N LYS A 126 18.67 9.93 -12.46
CA LYS A 126 18.77 10.56 -11.13
C LYS A 126 20.03 11.42 -11.02
N TRP A 127 21.19 10.89 -11.38
CA TRP A 127 22.46 11.63 -11.25
C TRP A 127 22.55 12.83 -12.21
N LEU A 128 22.01 12.72 -13.42
CA LEU A 128 22.00 13.82 -14.40
C LEU A 128 20.98 14.91 -14.10
N LEU A 129 19.75 14.53 -13.71
CA LEU A 129 18.64 15.49 -13.56
C LEU A 129 18.56 16.10 -12.16
N VAL A 130 18.98 15.37 -11.14
CA VAL A 130 18.87 15.79 -9.73
C VAL A 130 20.24 15.92 -9.08
N GLY A 131 21.15 14.99 -9.31
CA GLY A 131 22.42 14.91 -8.60
C GLY A 131 22.28 14.25 -7.23
N ARG A 132 22.80 14.90 -6.18
CA ARG A 132 22.65 14.41 -4.79
C ARG A 132 21.43 15.06 -4.14
N TRP A 133 20.52 14.23 -3.61
CA TRP A 133 19.44 14.73 -2.76
C TRP A 133 20.01 15.40 -1.51
N LYS A 134 19.45 16.56 -1.16
CA LYS A 134 19.75 17.30 0.08
C LYS A 134 18.44 17.53 0.82
N PRO A 135 18.44 17.56 2.17
CA PRO A 135 17.27 17.98 2.92
C PRO A 135 16.83 19.38 2.48
N GLY A 136 15.52 19.58 2.36
CA GLY A 136 14.95 20.82 1.87
C GLY A 136 13.58 20.62 1.26
N GLU A 137 13.00 21.71 0.79
CA GLU A 137 11.65 21.73 0.23
C GLU A 137 11.58 22.42 -1.14
N PHE A 138 10.63 21.98 -1.95
CA PHE A 138 10.34 22.60 -3.24
C PHE A 138 8.85 22.50 -3.59
N PRO A 139 8.29 23.48 -4.32
CA PRO A 139 6.87 23.49 -4.65
C PRO A 139 6.50 22.35 -5.59
N ILE A 140 5.34 21.75 -5.34
CA ILE A 140 4.70 20.79 -6.26
C ILE A 140 4.32 21.55 -7.55
N TRP A 141 4.32 20.83 -8.68
CA TRP A 141 4.05 21.36 -10.02
C TRP A 141 5.12 22.30 -10.61
N GLY A 142 6.23 22.54 -9.91
CA GLY A 142 7.40 23.25 -10.43
C GLY A 142 8.38 22.37 -11.22
N ALA A 143 9.43 22.97 -11.78
CA ALA A 143 10.47 22.25 -12.51
C ALA A 143 11.26 21.25 -11.64
N ALA A 144 11.55 21.61 -10.38
CA ALA A 144 12.16 20.70 -9.41
C ALA A 144 11.26 19.48 -9.14
N TYR A 145 9.95 19.71 -9.00
CA TYR A 145 8.97 18.65 -8.86
C TYR A 145 8.90 17.75 -10.09
N LEU A 146 8.97 18.30 -11.31
CA LEU A 146 8.97 17.49 -12.54
C LEU A 146 10.18 16.53 -12.58
N ARG A 147 11.38 17.01 -12.20
CA ARG A 147 12.59 16.18 -12.09
C ARG A 147 12.44 15.09 -11.03
N PHE A 148 11.91 15.45 -9.86
CA PHE A 148 11.60 14.50 -8.78
C PHE A 148 10.60 13.43 -9.23
N TRP A 149 9.49 13.85 -9.84
CA TRP A 149 8.44 12.95 -10.35
C TRP A 149 8.99 11.99 -11.39
N PHE A 150 9.80 12.49 -12.33
CA PHE A 150 10.35 11.65 -13.39
C PHE A 150 11.25 10.55 -12.81
N VAL A 151 12.16 10.91 -11.90
CA VAL A 151 12.99 9.93 -11.19
C VAL A 151 12.12 8.94 -10.40
N LYS A 152 11.13 9.42 -9.65
CA LYS A 152 10.20 8.56 -8.89
C LYS A 152 9.50 7.53 -9.77
N VAL A 153 8.93 7.94 -10.91
CA VAL A 153 8.24 7.04 -11.84
C VAL A 153 9.20 6.00 -12.40
N LEU A 154 10.41 6.41 -12.77
CA LEU A 154 11.44 5.48 -13.25
C LEU A 154 11.87 4.48 -12.18
N LEU A 155 11.98 4.90 -10.92
CA LEU A 155 12.30 4.02 -9.79
C LEU A 155 11.19 3.00 -9.53
N HIS A 156 9.91 3.40 -9.59
CA HIS A 156 8.77 2.50 -9.42
C HIS A 156 8.57 1.53 -10.59
N ALA A 157 8.93 1.93 -11.82
CA ALA A 157 8.87 1.06 -12.99
C ALA A 157 10.09 0.12 -13.11
N ASN A 158 11.13 0.30 -12.29
CA ASN A 158 12.38 -0.42 -12.42
C ASN A 158 12.24 -1.92 -12.03
N PRO A 159 12.76 -2.86 -12.84
CA PRO A 159 12.68 -4.29 -12.53
C PRO A 159 13.40 -4.70 -11.24
N MET A 160 14.30 -3.88 -10.69
CA MET A 160 14.98 -4.11 -9.41
C MET A 160 14.02 -4.26 -8.22
N VAL A 161 12.77 -3.78 -8.32
CA VAL A 161 11.73 -4.01 -7.30
C VAL A 161 11.42 -5.52 -7.15
N PHE A 162 11.61 -6.34 -8.19
CA PHE A 162 11.44 -7.80 -8.10
C PHE A 162 12.59 -8.49 -7.34
N PHE A 163 13.70 -7.78 -7.10
CA PHE A 163 14.88 -8.26 -6.39
C PHE A 163 14.89 -7.86 -4.90
N VAL A 164 13.80 -7.31 -4.39
CA VAL A 164 13.62 -7.02 -2.95
C VAL A 164 13.84 -8.29 -2.11
N GLY A 165 14.63 -8.16 -1.05
CA GLY A 165 15.11 -9.28 -0.24
C GLY A 165 16.39 -9.94 -0.76
N THR A 166 16.99 -9.45 -1.86
CA THR A 166 18.28 -9.95 -2.36
C THR A 166 19.40 -8.91 -2.17
N PRO A 167 20.68 -9.32 -2.21
CA PRO A 167 21.80 -8.37 -2.14
C PRO A 167 21.85 -7.40 -3.34
N LEU A 168 21.27 -7.78 -4.48
CA LEU A 168 21.22 -6.93 -5.68
C LEU A 168 20.43 -5.65 -5.44
N TYR A 169 19.32 -5.72 -4.68
CA TYR A 169 18.51 -4.54 -4.37
C TYR A 169 19.30 -3.54 -3.51
N VAL A 170 20.11 -4.02 -2.56
CA VAL A 170 21.01 -3.16 -1.77
C VAL A 170 22.05 -2.47 -2.65
N LEU A 171 22.65 -3.19 -3.61
CA LEU A 171 23.60 -2.59 -4.55
C LEU A 171 22.95 -1.51 -5.43
N TYR A 172 21.72 -1.74 -5.88
CA TYR A 172 20.96 -0.77 -6.64
C TYR A 172 20.65 0.51 -5.85
N LEU A 173 20.20 0.38 -4.59
CA LEU A 173 19.98 1.55 -3.73
C LEU A 173 21.28 2.32 -3.45
N ARG A 174 22.42 1.63 -3.29
CA ARG A 174 23.74 2.28 -3.19
C ARG A 174 24.12 3.03 -4.46
N ALA A 175 23.87 2.45 -5.64
CA ALA A 175 24.13 3.12 -6.92
C ALA A 175 23.30 4.41 -7.09
N LEU A 176 22.09 4.44 -6.50
CA LEU A 176 21.26 5.63 -6.43
C LEU A 176 21.71 6.65 -5.37
N GLY A 177 22.67 6.32 -4.50
CA GLY A 177 23.25 7.22 -3.50
C GLY A 177 22.98 6.86 -2.04
N ALA A 178 22.19 5.82 -1.75
CA ALA A 178 21.92 5.42 -0.36
C ALA A 178 23.17 4.88 0.35
N ARG A 179 23.33 5.23 1.63
CA ARG A 179 24.46 4.79 2.46
C ARG A 179 24.06 3.54 3.24
N ILE A 180 24.28 2.36 2.65
CA ILE A 180 23.85 1.08 3.23
C ILE A 180 25.05 0.24 3.65
N GLY A 181 25.11 -0.19 4.91
CA GLY A 181 26.16 -1.01 5.50
C GLY A 181 26.17 -2.46 5.00
N LYS A 182 27.17 -3.23 5.43
CA LYS A 182 27.30 -4.66 5.07
C LYS A 182 26.23 -5.49 5.78
N GLY A 183 25.74 -6.54 5.14
CA GLY A 183 24.84 -7.50 5.79
C GLY A 183 23.38 -7.08 5.91
N VAL A 184 22.99 -5.88 5.45
CA VAL A 184 21.61 -5.37 5.52
C VAL A 184 20.63 -6.25 4.73
N THR A 185 19.44 -6.42 5.30
CA THR A 185 18.32 -7.15 4.68
C THR A 185 17.10 -6.23 4.56
N ILE A 186 16.71 -5.88 3.32
CA ILE A 186 15.53 -5.06 3.03
C ILE A 186 14.46 -5.93 2.36
N LEU A 187 13.32 -6.10 3.01
CA LEU A 187 12.18 -6.89 2.54
C LEU A 187 11.00 -6.03 2.08
N SER A 188 11.00 -4.74 2.37
CA SER A 188 9.99 -3.79 1.88
C SER A 188 10.14 -3.50 0.39
N ARG A 189 8.99 -3.42 -0.29
CA ARG A 189 8.89 -3.00 -1.69
C ARG A 189 8.74 -1.49 -1.85
N THR A 190 8.60 -0.75 -0.76
CA THR A 190 8.61 0.71 -0.78
C THR A 190 9.97 1.19 -1.27
N VAL A 191 9.99 1.98 -2.34
CA VAL A 191 11.23 2.48 -2.94
C VAL A 191 11.54 3.87 -2.37
N PRO A 192 12.68 4.07 -1.69
CA PRO A 192 13.09 5.40 -1.25
C PRO A 192 13.44 6.24 -2.48
N VAL A 193 12.75 7.36 -2.69
CA VAL A 193 12.99 8.22 -3.87
C VAL A 193 14.20 9.12 -3.63
N CYS A 194 14.31 9.68 -2.42
CA CYS A 194 15.42 10.55 -2.03
C CYS A 194 16.56 9.72 -1.43
N THR A 195 17.12 8.83 -2.24
CA THR A 195 18.08 7.79 -1.80
C THR A 195 19.31 8.30 -1.05
N ASP A 196 19.89 9.45 -1.41
CA ASP A 196 21.07 10.00 -0.70
C ASP A 196 20.79 10.38 0.77
N LEU A 197 19.52 10.53 1.13
CA LEU A 197 19.08 10.85 2.48
C LEU A 197 18.81 9.61 3.34
N LEU A 198 18.91 8.41 2.76
CA LEU A 198 18.78 7.14 3.46
C LEU A 198 20.15 6.64 3.94
N THR A 199 20.26 6.42 5.24
CA THR A 199 21.43 5.80 5.87
C THR A 199 21.00 4.57 6.64
N VAL A 200 21.66 3.44 6.40
CA VAL A 200 21.33 2.15 7.02
C VAL A 200 22.62 1.49 7.46
N GLY A 201 22.77 1.21 8.76
CA GLY A 201 23.92 0.59 9.38
C GLY A 201 24.13 -0.86 8.92
N ALA A 202 25.26 -1.45 9.31
CA ALA A 202 25.52 -2.86 9.01
C ALA A 202 24.57 -3.76 9.79
N GLY A 203 24.11 -4.88 9.21
CA GLY A 203 23.27 -5.85 9.91
C GLY A 203 21.82 -5.42 10.19
N THR A 204 21.38 -4.26 9.70
CA THR A 204 19.98 -3.79 9.86
C THR A 204 18.99 -4.66 9.08
N VAL A 205 17.79 -4.86 9.64
CA VAL A 205 16.67 -5.56 9.01
C VAL A 205 15.48 -4.61 8.83
N ILE A 206 15.00 -4.47 7.59
CA ILE A 206 13.77 -3.73 7.28
C ILE A 206 12.72 -4.72 6.76
N ARG A 207 11.63 -4.89 7.50
CA ARG A 207 10.53 -5.81 7.16
C ARG A 207 9.70 -5.31 5.99
N LYS A 208 8.80 -6.16 5.47
CA LYS A 208 7.92 -5.80 4.35
C LYS A 208 6.95 -4.68 4.75
N ASP A 209 6.44 -3.96 3.76
CA ASP A 209 5.46 -2.88 3.92
C ASP A 209 5.85 -1.74 4.88
N ALA A 210 7.14 -1.61 5.21
CA ALA A 210 7.68 -0.44 5.89
C ALA A 210 7.85 0.73 4.91
N PHE A 211 7.51 1.94 5.34
CA PHE A 211 7.73 3.18 4.60
C PHE A 211 8.98 3.91 5.12
N PHE A 212 9.90 4.25 4.22
CA PHE A 212 11.14 5.00 4.50
C PHE A 212 11.51 5.86 3.28
N LEU A 213 10.52 6.61 2.79
CA LEU A 213 10.54 7.27 1.49
C LEU A 213 11.62 8.36 1.36
N CYS A 214 12.06 8.93 2.48
CA CYS A 214 12.94 10.10 2.56
C CYS A 214 12.35 11.37 1.92
N TYR A 215 11.04 11.39 1.70
CA TYR A 215 10.27 12.57 1.36
C TYR A 215 8.84 12.44 1.90
N ARG A 216 8.17 13.58 2.04
CA ARG A 216 6.72 13.68 2.21
C ARG A 216 6.21 14.88 1.42
N ALA A 217 4.95 14.84 1.03
CA ALA A 217 4.25 16.02 0.52
C ALA A 217 3.52 16.70 1.66
N HIS A 218 3.63 18.03 1.75
CA HIS A 218 2.98 18.83 2.78
C HIS A 218 2.61 20.20 2.20
N ALA A 219 1.35 20.59 2.32
CA ALA A 219 0.87 21.93 1.95
C ALA A 219 1.37 22.42 0.56
N GLY A 220 1.23 21.59 -0.48
CA GLY A 220 1.65 21.97 -1.84
C GLY A 220 3.16 21.95 -2.10
N ARG A 221 3.97 21.39 -1.18
CA ARG A 221 5.43 21.22 -1.32
C ARG A 221 5.84 19.77 -1.14
N ILE A 222 6.94 19.38 -1.75
CA ILE A 222 7.67 18.17 -1.37
C ILE A 222 8.74 18.57 -0.37
N GLN A 223 8.71 17.96 0.80
CA GLN A 223 9.75 18.05 1.83
C GLN A 223 10.60 16.78 1.76
N THR A 224 11.90 16.95 1.67
CA THR A 224 12.90 15.88 1.67
C THR A 224 13.71 15.95 2.94
N GLY A 225 13.97 14.81 3.57
CA GLY A 225 14.68 14.74 4.84
C GLY A 225 15.23 13.34 5.11
N ARG A 226 16.01 13.22 6.17
CA ARG A 226 16.87 12.06 6.41
C ARG A 226 16.13 10.93 7.10
N VAL A 227 16.47 9.69 6.76
CA VAL A 227 16.11 8.51 7.57
C VAL A 227 17.40 7.78 7.89
N THR A 228 17.73 7.68 9.18
CA THR A 228 19.01 7.12 9.65
C THR A 228 18.75 5.90 10.53
N LEU A 229 19.16 4.72 10.07
CA LEU A 229 19.08 3.47 10.83
C LEU A 229 20.50 3.06 11.23
N GLY A 230 20.72 2.83 12.52
CA GLY A 230 21.97 2.34 13.08
C GLY A 230 22.27 0.90 12.69
N ARG A 231 23.43 0.42 13.15
CA ARG A 231 23.87 -0.97 13.00
C ARG A 231 22.95 -1.90 13.75
N ASP A 232 22.68 -3.08 13.19
CA ASP A 232 21.89 -4.13 13.81
C ASP A 232 20.47 -3.68 14.25
N ALA A 233 19.98 -2.56 13.70
CA ALA A 233 18.65 -2.06 13.96
C ALA A 233 17.56 -2.94 13.31
N TYR A 234 16.37 -2.93 13.88
CA TYR A 234 15.22 -3.69 13.40
C TYR A 234 14.02 -2.79 13.15
N VAL A 235 13.46 -2.82 11.93
CA VAL A 235 12.25 -2.08 11.55
C VAL A 235 11.14 -3.07 11.24
N GLY A 236 10.10 -3.07 12.08
CA GLY A 236 8.94 -3.94 12.00
C GLY A 236 8.08 -3.76 10.75
N GLU A 237 7.19 -4.72 10.53
CA GLU A 237 6.30 -4.73 9.37
C GLU A 237 5.18 -3.69 9.51
N LYS A 238 4.75 -3.11 8.37
CA LYS A 238 3.75 -2.02 8.33
C LYS A 238 4.12 -0.81 9.20
N THR A 239 5.40 -0.48 9.25
CA THR A 239 5.88 0.70 9.95
C THR A 239 5.99 1.91 9.03
N VAL A 240 5.92 3.11 9.59
CA VAL A 240 6.15 4.35 8.84
C VAL A 240 7.28 5.16 9.50
N LEU A 241 8.37 5.35 8.77
CA LEU A 241 9.46 6.23 9.15
C LEU A 241 9.30 7.54 8.38
N ASP A 242 8.92 8.61 9.09
CA ASP A 242 8.85 9.94 8.51
C ASP A 242 10.26 10.52 8.26
N ILE A 243 10.33 11.64 7.55
CA ILE A 243 11.58 12.37 7.37
C ILE A 243 12.13 12.90 8.70
N ASP A 244 13.46 12.96 8.78
CA ASP A 244 14.22 13.41 9.94
C ASP A 244 13.96 12.55 11.18
N THR A 245 13.92 11.23 10.96
CA THR A 245 13.82 10.20 12.01
C THR A 245 15.09 9.36 12.09
N SER A 246 15.33 8.77 13.26
CA SER A 246 16.46 7.86 13.44
C SER A 246 16.19 6.68 14.38
N LEU A 247 16.88 5.57 14.12
CA LEU A 247 17.02 4.44 15.03
C LEU A 247 18.52 4.28 15.33
N GLY A 248 18.87 4.16 16.61
CA GLY A 248 20.23 3.91 17.08
C GLY A 248 20.76 2.51 16.74
N ASP A 249 21.98 2.23 17.17
CA ASP A 249 22.61 0.92 17.03
C ASP A 249 21.90 -0.12 17.93
N GLY A 250 21.49 -1.25 17.36
CA GLY A 250 20.73 -2.30 18.05
C GLY A 250 19.28 -1.93 18.38
N ALA A 251 18.83 -0.74 17.98
CA ALA A 251 17.48 -0.25 18.25
C ALA A 251 16.41 -1.03 17.48
N GLN A 252 15.22 -1.19 18.06
CA GLN A 252 14.14 -1.96 17.46
C GLN A 252 12.83 -1.18 17.45
N LEU A 253 12.13 -1.20 16.32
CA LEU A 253 10.77 -0.67 16.16
C LEU A 253 9.81 -1.80 15.84
N GLY A 254 8.76 -1.95 16.65
CA GLY A 254 7.71 -2.98 16.50
C GLY A 254 6.89 -2.86 15.21
N HIS A 255 6.04 -3.86 14.94
CA HIS A 255 5.09 -3.79 13.81
C HIS A 255 4.04 -2.72 14.02
N SER A 256 3.37 -2.29 12.94
CA SER A 256 2.28 -1.29 12.99
C SER A 256 2.64 -0.01 13.76
N SER A 257 3.91 0.41 13.68
CA SER A 257 4.46 1.52 14.46
C SER A 257 4.94 2.67 13.56
N ALA A 258 5.03 3.88 14.10
CA ALA A 258 5.46 5.05 13.33
C ALA A 258 6.43 5.94 14.11
N LEU A 259 7.51 6.35 13.46
CA LEU A 259 8.34 7.45 13.91
C LEU A 259 7.93 8.71 13.15
N HIS A 260 7.49 9.71 13.90
CA HIS A 260 7.19 11.04 13.41
C HIS A 260 8.47 11.88 13.35
N SER A 261 8.47 12.89 12.49
CA SER A 261 9.63 13.76 12.28
C SER A 261 10.20 14.30 13.60
N GLY A 262 11.52 14.19 13.77
CA GLY A 262 12.23 14.54 15.00
C GLY A 262 12.35 13.40 16.03
N GLN A 263 11.59 12.31 15.89
CA GLN A 263 11.74 11.16 16.79
C GLN A 263 13.01 10.34 16.49
N ALA A 264 13.68 9.96 17.57
CA ALA A 264 14.85 9.09 17.54
C ALA A 264 14.68 7.97 18.58
N VAL A 265 14.90 6.72 18.17
CA VAL A 265 15.00 5.59 19.10
C VAL A 265 16.47 5.46 19.51
N PRO A 266 16.81 5.58 20.81
CA PRO A 266 18.20 5.44 21.28
C PRO A 266 18.80 4.05 21.04
N ASP A 267 20.12 3.95 21.19
CA ASP A 267 20.88 2.70 21.02
C ASP A 267 20.36 1.60 21.96
N GLY A 268 20.15 0.41 21.41
CA GLY A 268 19.68 -0.79 22.13
C GLY A 268 18.23 -0.73 22.62
N GLU A 269 17.54 0.40 22.49
CA GLU A 269 16.16 0.56 22.93
C GLU A 269 15.15 -0.08 21.97
N ARG A 270 13.98 -0.41 22.51
CA ARG A 270 12.86 -1.03 21.78
C ARG A 270 11.65 -0.13 21.92
N TRP A 271 11.04 0.23 20.80
CA TRP A 271 9.89 1.13 20.76
C TRP A 271 8.78 0.52 19.90
N HIS A 272 7.53 0.93 20.14
CA HIS A 272 6.38 0.54 19.34
C HIS A 272 5.27 1.59 19.40
N GLY A 273 4.27 1.50 18.53
CA GLY A 273 3.13 2.40 18.56
C GLY A 273 3.19 3.47 17.46
N SER A 274 2.11 4.21 17.32
CA SER A 274 1.94 5.31 16.38
C SER A 274 1.33 6.50 17.13
N PRO A 275 2.11 7.52 17.51
CA PRO A 275 3.58 7.58 17.43
C PRO A 275 4.26 6.54 18.32
N ALA A 276 5.53 6.22 18.04
CA ALA A 276 6.24 5.21 18.81
C ALA A 276 6.59 5.70 20.22
N GLU A 277 6.48 4.80 21.18
CA GLU A 277 6.84 4.94 22.59
C GLU A 277 7.71 3.75 23.05
N PRO A 278 8.48 3.87 24.15
CA PRO A 278 9.33 2.79 24.66
C PRO A 278 8.56 1.51 25.00
N ALA A 279 9.20 0.37 24.76
CA ALA A 279 8.65 -0.97 24.89
C ALA A 279 9.69 -1.94 25.48
N GLN A 280 9.24 -3.06 26.04
CA GLN A 280 10.14 -4.09 26.59
C GLN A 280 10.32 -5.30 25.65
N VAL A 281 9.43 -5.44 24.66
CA VAL A 281 9.39 -6.58 23.73
C VAL A 281 10.60 -6.64 22.83
N ASP A 282 11.23 -7.81 22.74
CA ASP A 282 12.24 -8.10 21.72
C ASP A 282 11.57 -8.51 20.39
N TYR A 283 11.72 -7.68 19.36
CA TYR A 283 11.13 -7.90 18.04
C TYR A 283 12.04 -8.74 17.13
N LEU A 284 13.34 -8.79 17.40
CA LEU A 284 14.29 -9.63 16.66
C LEU A 284 14.35 -11.05 17.27
N ARG A 285 13.37 -11.88 16.92
CA ARG A 285 13.14 -13.18 17.60
C ARG A 285 13.87 -14.39 17.01
N VAL A 286 14.74 -14.19 16.02
CA VAL A 286 15.45 -15.28 15.35
C VAL A 286 16.97 -15.14 15.52
N PRO A 287 17.67 -16.18 16.01
CA PRO A 287 19.10 -16.10 16.23
C PRO A 287 19.85 -16.02 14.89
N PRO A 288 20.96 -15.27 14.83
CA PRO A 288 21.79 -15.19 13.63
C PRO A 288 22.44 -16.54 13.33
N VAL A 289 22.69 -16.80 12.04
CA VAL A 289 23.41 -17.99 11.55
C VAL A 289 24.49 -17.54 10.59
N ARG A 290 25.58 -18.32 10.46
CA ARG A 290 26.69 -17.98 9.55
C ARG A 290 26.18 -17.73 8.12
N CYS A 291 26.29 -16.48 7.67
CA CYS A 291 25.93 -16.05 6.32
C CYS A 291 27.01 -15.08 5.78
N GLY A 292 28.04 -15.65 5.16
CA GLY A 292 29.19 -14.90 4.67
C GLY A 292 28.93 -14.12 3.37
N THR A 293 29.82 -13.17 3.07
CA THR A 293 29.76 -12.34 1.85
C THR A 293 29.74 -13.16 0.57
N VAL A 294 30.52 -14.25 0.51
CA VAL A 294 30.58 -15.15 -0.65
C VAL A 294 29.21 -15.74 -0.97
N ARG A 295 28.46 -16.17 0.05
CA ARG A 295 27.10 -16.71 -0.12
C ARG A 295 26.14 -15.68 -0.69
N ARG A 296 26.20 -14.44 -0.18
CA ARG A 296 25.40 -13.32 -0.68
C ARG A 296 25.73 -12.98 -2.13
N ALA A 297 27.03 -12.91 -2.45
CA ALA A 297 27.52 -12.62 -3.79
C ALA A 297 27.07 -13.71 -4.78
N TRP A 298 27.26 -14.99 -4.44
CA TRP A 298 26.80 -16.10 -5.26
C TRP A 298 25.29 -16.13 -5.46
N PHE A 299 24.52 -15.87 -4.39
CA PHE A 299 23.06 -15.79 -4.51
C PHE A 299 22.62 -14.67 -5.45
N GLY A 300 23.23 -13.49 -5.33
CA GLY A 300 22.97 -12.37 -6.23
C GLY A 300 23.34 -12.70 -7.67
N ALA A 301 24.55 -13.21 -7.90
CA ALA A 301 25.01 -13.64 -9.23
C ALA A 301 24.10 -14.72 -9.83
N LEU A 302 23.75 -15.78 -9.08
CA LEU A 302 22.87 -16.84 -9.56
C LEU A 302 21.47 -16.31 -9.89
N THR A 303 20.92 -15.40 -9.07
CA THR A 303 19.62 -14.77 -9.34
C THR A 303 19.68 -13.96 -10.64
N LEU A 304 20.76 -13.20 -10.87
CA LEU A 304 20.96 -12.44 -12.10
C LEU A 304 21.15 -13.36 -13.31
N LEU A 305 21.97 -14.40 -13.19
CA LEU A 305 22.19 -15.40 -14.25
C LEU A 305 20.87 -16.10 -14.59
N GLN A 306 20.09 -16.53 -13.61
CA GLN A 306 18.78 -17.14 -13.86
C GLN A 306 17.83 -16.15 -14.54
N THR A 307 17.83 -14.88 -14.14
CA THR A 307 17.02 -13.86 -14.80
C THR A 307 17.43 -13.71 -16.26
N VAL A 308 18.72 -13.50 -16.54
CA VAL A 308 19.23 -13.19 -17.87
C VAL A 308 19.23 -14.40 -18.80
N PHE A 309 19.64 -15.58 -18.33
CA PHE A 309 19.82 -16.78 -19.16
C PHE A 309 18.59 -17.69 -19.21
N LEU A 310 17.68 -17.61 -18.24
CA LEU A 310 16.48 -18.47 -18.21
C LEU A 310 15.21 -17.65 -18.39
N TYR A 311 14.94 -16.70 -17.50
CA TYR A 311 13.63 -16.03 -17.49
C TYR A 311 13.44 -15.10 -18.70
N LEU A 312 14.42 -14.25 -19.04
CA LEU A 312 14.27 -13.33 -20.18
C LEU A 312 14.16 -14.03 -21.55
N PRO A 313 14.98 -15.05 -21.88
CA PRO A 313 14.83 -15.76 -23.15
C PRO A 313 13.52 -16.54 -23.22
N LEU A 314 13.07 -17.12 -22.09
CA LEU A 314 11.79 -17.81 -22.02
C LEU A 314 10.61 -16.86 -22.21
N THR A 315 10.65 -15.66 -21.61
CA THR A 315 9.56 -14.68 -21.73
C THR A 315 9.52 -13.99 -23.09
N LEU A 316 10.67 -13.74 -23.72
CA LEU A 316 10.72 -13.05 -25.02
C LEU A 316 10.65 -14.06 -26.18
N GLY A 317 11.63 -14.96 -26.27
CA GLY A 317 11.75 -15.94 -27.33
C GLY A 317 10.78 -17.11 -27.18
N GLY A 318 10.60 -17.62 -25.95
CA GLY A 318 9.66 -18.71 -25.69
C GLY A 318 8.20 -18.32 -25.95
N VAL A 319 7.79 -17.12 -25.53
CA VAL A 319 6.45 -16.58 -25.86
C VAL A 319 6.32 -16.31 -27.35
N TYR A 320 7.36 -15.78 -28.01
CA TYR A 320 7.36 -15.62 -29.47
C TYR A 320 7.14 -16.95 -30.20
N MET A 321 7.92 -17.99 -29.87
CA MET A 321 7.78 -19.31 -30.48
C MET A 321 6.41 -19.92 -30.19
N LEU A 322 5.90 -19.78 -28.95
CA LEU A 322 4.56 -20.22 -28.63
C LEU A 322 3.51 -19.49 -29.48
N PHE A 323 3.68 -18.19 -29.71
CA PHE A 323 2.77 -17.40 -30.53
C PHE A 323 2.86 -17.74 -32.02
N THR A 324 4.02 -18.07 -32.57
CA THR A 324 4.13 -18.49 -33.98
C THR A 324 3.44 -19.82 -34.25
N GLU A 325 3.41 -20.72 -33.26
CA GLU A 325 2.68 -22.00 -33.36
C GLU A 325 1.16 -21.84 -33.23
N VAL A 326 0.67 -20.69 -32.75
CA VAL A 326 -0.77 -20.40 -32.71
C VAL A 326 -1.21 -19.95 -34.10
N PRO A 327 -2.04 -20.72 -34.83
CA PRO A 327 -2.37 -20.42 -36.23
C PRO A 327 -3.02 -19.05 -36.44
N ALA A 328 -3.77 -18.57 -35.43
CA ALA A 328 -4.36 -17.23 -35.42
C ALA A 328 -3.32 -16.11 -35.42
N ILE A 329 -2.17 -16.31 -34.78
CA ILE A 329 -1.10 -15.30 -34.68
C ILE A 329 -0.08 -15.49 -35.82
N GLY A 330 0.32 -16.74 -36.10
CA GLY A 330 1.29 -17.06 -37.16
C GLY A 330 0.89 -16.52 -38.54
N LYS A 331 -0.40 -16.61 -38.92
CA LYS A 331 -0.94 -16.08 -40.19
C LYS A 331 -0.89 -14.56 -40.33
N ARG A 332 -0.73 -13.81 -39.22
CA ARG A 332 -0.63 -12.33 -39.21
C ARG A 332 0.80 -11.82 -39.16
N LEU A 333 1.74 -12.69 -38.80
CA LEU A 333 3.16 -12.38 -38.80
C LEU A 333 3.80 -12.50 -40.19
N ASP A 334 3.05 -13.02 -41.19
CA ASP A 334 3.50 -13.13 -42.56
C ASP A 334 3.46 -11.76 -43.28
N PRO A 335 4.61 -11.20 -43.70
CA PRO A 335 4.71 -9.89 -44.36
C PRO A 335 3.99 -9.83 -45.71
N GLN A 336 3.68 -10.97 -46.35
CA GLN A 336 3.01 -11.01 -47.65
C GLN A 336 1.50 -10.77 -47.56
N THR A 337 0.97 -10.56 -46.35
CA THR A 337 -0.46 -10.43 -46.10
C THR A 337 -0.84 -9.08 -45.46
N ALA A 338 -1.48 -8.19 -46.21
CA ALA A 338 -2.21 -7.00 -45.72
C ALA A 338 -3.72 -7.16 -46.08
N VAL A 339 -4.76 -6.58 -45.47
CA VAL A 339 -5.03 -5.38 -44.65
C VAL A 339 -6.20 -5.73 -43.68
N LEU A 340 -6.41 -4.90 -42.64
CA LEU A 340 -7.49 -4.78 -41.62
C LEU A 340 -8.93 -5.27 -41.90
N THR A 341 -9.26 -5.76 -43.09
CA THR A 341 -10.63 -6.15 -43.53
C THR A 341 -10.90 -7.65 -43.40
N ARG A 342 -10.09 -8.40 -42.65
CA ARG A 342 -10.24 -9.84 -42.47
C ARG A 342 -11.40 -10.18 -41.53
N PRO A 343 -12.44 -10.93 -41.97
CA PRO A 343 -13.53 -11.35 -41.10
C PRO A 343 -13.04 -12.21 -39.92
N GLU A 344 -11.83 -12.77 -40.00
CA GLU A 344 -11.21 -13.61 -38.96
C GLU A 344 -10.58 -12.83 -37.80
N LEU A 345 -10.44 -11.49 -37.88
CA LEU A 345 -9.78 -10.69 -36.82
C LEU A 345 -10.45 -10.82 -35.45
N ILE A 346 -11.77 -10.67 -35.41
CA ILE A 346 -12.54 -10.77 -34.18
C ILE A 346 -12.57 -12.22 -33.66
N PRO A 347 -12.89 -13.25 -34.48
CA PRO A 347 -12.80 -14.65 -34.08
C PRO A 347 -11.43 -15.05 -33.51
N ASP A 348 -10.34 -14.61 -34.13
CA ASP A 348 -8.99 -14.93 -33.65
C ASP A 348 -8.66 -14.23 -32.33
N ALA A 349 -8.99 -12.94 -32.22
CA ALA A 349 -8.83 -12.20 -30.96
C ALA A 349 -9.63 -12.86 -29.82
N LEU A 350 -10.85 -13.33 -30.10
CA LEU A 350 -11.68 -14.08 -29.17
C LEU A 350 -11.01 -15.40 -28.77
N GLY A 351 -10.57 -16.21 -29.74
CA GLY A 351 -9.92 -17.49 -29.50
C GLY A 351 -8.65 -17.36 -28.66
N VAL A 352 -7.74 -16.46 -29.06
CA VAL A 352 -6.48 -16.20 -28.34
C VAL A 352 -6.73 -15.66 -26.94
N SER A 353 -7.57 -14.64 -26.80
CA SER A 353 -7.85 -14.04 -25.48
C SER A 353 -8.54 -15.02 -24.53
N LEU A 354 -9.46 -15.86 -25.03
CA LEU A 354 -10.12 -16.88 -24.24
C LEU A 354 -9.12 -17.96 -23.80
N ALA A 355 -8.26 -18.44 -24.71
CA ALA A 355 -7.23 -19.42 -24.39
C ALA A 355 -6.22 -18.88 -23.35
N LEU A 356 -5.72 -17.66 -23.54
CA LEU A 356 -4.80 -17.03 -22.59
C LEU A 356 -5.44 -16.81 -21.22
N PHE A 357 -6.66 -16.29 -21.19
CA PHE A 357 -7.36 -16.00 -19.94
C PHE A 357 -7.76 -17.27 -19.19
N SER A 358 -8.37 -18.25 -19.87
CA SER A 358 -8.73 -19.53 -19.27
C SER A 358 -7.50 -20.34 -18.84
N GLY A 359 -6.44 -20.34 -19.64
CA GLY A 359 -5.14 -20.93 -19.30
C GLY A 359 -4.55 -20.31 -18.04
N PHE A 360 -4.54 -18.97 -17.94
CA PHE A 360 -4.10 -18.27 -16.73
C PHE A 360 -4.91 -18.69 -15.48
N LEU A 361 -6.22 -18.81 -15.60
CA LEU A 361 -7.07 -19.23 -14.47
C LEU A 361 -6.78 -20.66 -14.03
N VAL A 362 -6.82 -21.61 -14.96
CA VAL A 362 -6.71 -23.05 -14.65
C VAL A 362 -5.28 -23.39 -14.25
N VAL A 363 -4.29 -23.06 -15.09
CA VAL A 363 -2.88 -23.33 -14.80
C VAL A 363 -2.44 -22.55 -13.57
N GLY A 364 -2.88 -21.30 -13.43
CA GLY A 364 -2.58 -20.47 -12.26
C GLY A 364 -3.04 -21.14 -10.96
N LEU A 365 -4.30 -21.60 -10.88
CA LEU A 365 -4.80 -22.29 -9.69
C LEU A 365 -4.08 -23.61 -9.42
N VAL A 366 -3.85 -24.44 -10.45
CA VAL A 366 -3.11 -25.70 -10.31
C VAL A 366 -1.71 -25.44 -9.76
N VAL A 367 -0.98 -24.49 -10.34
CA VAL A 367 0.36 -24.11 -9.90
C VAL A 367 0.34 -23.58 -8.47
N LEU A 368 -0.62 -22.71 -8.12
CA LEU A 368 -0.74 -22.14 -6.78
C LEU A 368 -1.02 -23.18 -5.70
N TYR A 369 -1.79 -24.22 -6.01
CA TYR A 369 -2.11 -25.28 -5.05
C TYR A 369 -1.03 -26.36 -4.98
N THR A 370 -0.24 -26.57 -6.03
CA THR A 370 0.73 -27.67 -6.07
C THR A 370 2.15 -27.22 -5.77
N VAL A 371 2.68 -26.25 -6.52
CA VAL A 371 4.10 -25.88 -6.47
C VAL A 371 4.52 -25.36 -5.09
N PRO A 372 3.80 -24.41 -4.45
CA PRO A 372 4.14 -23.97 -3.10
C PRO A 372 4.15 -25.12 -2.08
N ARG A 373 3.25 -26.11 -2.20
CA ARG A 373 3.22 -27.27 -1.30
C ARG A 373 4.47 -28.12 -1.44
N LEU A 374 4.88 -28.40 -2.68
CA LEU A 374 6.11 -29.12 -2.99
C LEU A 374 7.34 -28.36 -2.45
N MET A 375 7.37 -27.04 -2.59
CA MET A 375 8.41 -26.19 -2.02
C MET A 375 8.39 -26.21 -0.49
N GLY A 376 7.20 -26.24 0.11
CA GLY A 376 6.97 -26.27 1.56
C GLY A 376 7.55 -27.52 2.24
N LEU A 377 7.64 -28.65 1.53
CA LEU A 377 8.25 -29.89 2.06
C LEU A 377 9.71 -29.70 2.51
N PHE A 378 10.41 -28.72 1.93
CA PHE A 378 11.80 -28.45 2.25
C PHE A 378 11.96 -27.44 3.40
N VAL A 379 10.92 -26.66 3.73
CA VAL A 379 10.99 -25.61 4.77
C VAL A 379 10.27 -26.09 6.03
N LYS A 380 11.04 -26.71 6.94
CA LYS A 380 10.52 -27.18 8.24
C LYS A 380 10.11 -26.00 9.15
N PRO A 381 8.95 -26.07 9.82
CA PRO A 381 8.55 -25.14 10.88
C PRO A 381 9.61 -25.02 11.98
N ASP A 382 9.72 -23.82 12.56
CA ASP A 382 10.55 -23.45 13.70
C ASP A 382 12.07 -23.69 13.57
N ARG A 383 12.51 -24.22 12.43
CA ARG A 383 13.90 -24.37 12.10
C ARG A 383 14.48 -23.07 11.57
N VAL A 384 15.64 -22.69 12.11
CA VAL A 384 16.38 -21.52 11.66
C VAL A 384 17.22 -21.89 10.44
N TYR A 385 17.04 -21.15 9.35
CA TYR A 385 17.80 -21.31 8.11
C TYR A 385 18.63 -20.06 7.81
N PRO A 386 19.84 -20.19 7.27
CA PRO A 386 20.58 -19.05 6.74
C PRO A 386 19.87 -18.45 5.51
N LEU A 387 19.89 -17.11 5.40
CA LEU A 387 19.42 -16.38 4.23
C LEU A 387 20.22 -16.76 2.97
N TYR A 388 19.69 -16.40 1.80
CA TYR A 388 20.41 -16.49 0.51
C TYR A 388 20.91 -17.91 0.19
N GLY A 389 20.05 -18.91 0.33
CA GLY A 389 20.32 -20.26 -0.13
C GLY A 389 19.03 -20.96 -0.53
N PHE A 390 19.10 -22.28 -0.74
CA PHE A 390 17.99 -23.08 -1.24
C PHE A 390 16.66 -22.85 -0.49
N HIS A 391 16.64 -23.04 0.83
CA HIS A 391 15.44 -22.85 1.67
C HIS A 391 14.88 -21.41 1.59
N TYR A 392 15.78 -20.42 1.52
CA TYR A 392 15.38 -19.02 1.38
C TYR A 392 14.73 -18.77 0.02
N THR A 393 15.29 -19.31 -1.07
CA THR A 393 14.70 -19.23 -2.41
C THR A 393 13.31 -19.85 -2.44
N LEU A 394 13.15 -21.05 -1.88
CA LEU A 394 11.86 -21.74 -1.83
C LEU A 394 10.83 -20.93 -1.03
N HIS A 395 11.18 -20.49 0.17
CA HIS A 395 10.31 -19.66 1.02
C HIS A 395 9.85 -18.39 0.29
N ARG A 396 10.80 -17.60 -0.25
CA ARG A 396 10.49 -16.34 -0.93
C ARG A 396 9.73 -16.55 -2.24
N THR A 397 9.89 -17.69 -2.90
CA THR A 397 9.14 -18.02 -4.13
C THR A 397 7.72 -18.44 -3.79
N ALA A 398 7.53 -19.31 -2.80
CA ALA A 398 6.22 -19.69 -2.29
C ALA A 398 5.43 -18.47 -1.79
N ALA A 399 6.07 -17.57 -1.04
CA ALA A 399 5.47 -16.30 -0.61
C ALA A 399 5.03 -15.44 -1.82
N ARG A 400 5.88 -15.28 -2.84
CA ARG A 400 5.52 -14.48 -4.04
C ARG A 400 4.34 -15.08 -4.80
N MET A 401 4.30 -16.40 -4.96
CA MET A 401 3.24 -17.10 -5.69
C MET A 401 1.91 -16.99 -4.94
N THR A 402 1.90 -17.31 -3.65
CA THR A 402 0.67 -17.43 -2.85
C THR A 402 0.05 -16.08 -2.44
N ASN A 403 0.76 -14.97 -2.69
CA ASN A 403 0.26 -13.59 -2.49
C ASN A 403 -0.14 -12.88 -3.81
N ILE A 404 -0.43 -13.62 -4.89
CA ILE A 404 -0.99 -13.04 -6.12
C ILE A 404 -2.42 -12.53 -5.83
N LYS A 405 -2.60 -11.20 -5.96
CA LYS A 405 -3.86 -10.53 -5.58
C LYS A 405 -5.08 -10.94 -6.41
N PHE A 406 -4.88 -11.35 -7.67
CA PHE A 406 -5.99 -11.66 -8.59
C PHE A 406 -6.98 -12.67 -8.01
N PHE A 407 -6.48 -13.78 -7.46
CA PHE A 407 -7.34 -14.83 -6.92
C PHE A 407 -7.97 -14.43 -5.58
N ALA A 408 -7.26 -13.66 -4.75
CA ALA A 408 -7.83 -13.06 -3.54
C ALA A 408 -8.99 -12.10 -3.88
N TRP A 409 -8.89 -11.29 -4.94
CA TRP A 409 -10.01 -10.46 -5.40
C TRP A 409 -11.19 -11.28 -5.93
N LEU A 410 -10.89 -12.38 -6.63
CA LEU A 410 -11.91 -13.27 -7.17
C LEU A 410 -12.73 -13.93 -6.06
N PHE A 411 -12.06 -14.52 -5.07
CA PHE A 411 -12.70 -15.31 -4.02
C PHE A 411 -13.03 -14.54 -2.74
N GLY A 412 -12.31 -13.45 -2.42
CA GLY A 412 -12.53 -12.64 -1.22
C GLY A 412 -13.94 -12.04 -1.16
N ASP A 413 -14.39 -11.69 0.05
CA ASP A 413 -15.77 -11.23 0.33
C ASP A 413 -16.84 -12.25 -0.14
N SER A 414 -16.48 -13.54 -0.15
CA SER A 414 -17.40 -14.62 -0.50
C SER A 414 -17.07 -15.89 0.29
N SER A 415 -18.03 -16.82 0.39
CA SER A 415 -17.80 -18.16 0.97
C SER A 415 -16.65 -18.92 0.30
N TYR A 416 -16.36 -18.64 -0.98
CA TYR A 416 -15.35 -19.35 -1.77
C TYR A 416 -13.92 -19.07 -1.31
N ILE A 417 -13.68 -17.96 -0.59
CA ILE A 417 -12.35 -17.62 -0.08
C ILE A 417 -11.80 -18.69 0.86
N VAL A 418 -12.67 -19.35 1.63
CA VAL A 418 -12.28 -20.40 2.57
C VAL A 418 -11.70 -21.60 1.82
N HIS A 419 -12.33 -22.00 0.72
CA HIS A 419 -11.82 -23.08 -0.13
C HIS A 419 -10.53 -22.69 -0.81
N TYR A 420 -10.40 -21.44 -1.25
CA TYR A 420 -9.16 -20.92 -1.84
C TYR A 420 -8.00 -20.94 -0.84
N LEU A 421 -8.19 -20.41 0.38
CA LEU A 421 -7.15 -20.36 1.41
C LEU A 421 -6.76 -21.76 1.91
N ARG A 422 -7.73 -22.67 2.10
CA ARG A 422 -7.45 -24.11 2.33
C ARG A 422 -6.67 -24.73 1.18
N GLY A 423 -7.05 -24.37 -0.05
CA GLY A 423 -6.36 -24.72 -1.28
C GLY A 423 -4.93 -24.22 -1.32
N LEU A 424 -4.61 -23.05 -0.75
CA LEU A 424 -3.23 -22.57 -0.62
C LEU A 424 -2.44 -23.28 0.49
N GLY A 425 -3.09 -23.66 1.58
CA GLY A 425 -2.45 -24.36 2.70
C GLY A 425 -2.85 -23.92 4.10
N TYR A 426 -3.79 -22.97 4.24
CA TYR A 426 -4.30 -22.56 5.55
C TYR A 426 -5.03 -23.73 6.22
N ASP A 427 -4.86 -23.84 7.54
CA ASP A 427 -5.71 -24.70 8.36
C ASP A 427 -7.00 -23.97 8.72
N LEU A 428 -8.03 -24.26 7.91
CA LEU A 428 -9.42 -23.88 8.12
C LEU A 428 -10.28 -25.16 8.20
N SER A 429 -9.85 -26.12 9.03
CA SER A 429 -10.49 -27.43 9.19
C SER A 429 -11.91 -27.33 9.79
N ARG A 430 -12.14 -26.38 10.70
CA ARG A 430 -13.45 -26.05 11.27
C ARG A 430 -13.79 -24.60 10.94
N VAL A 431 -14.83 -24.39 10.14
CA VAL A 431 -15.25 -23.06 9.69
C VAL A 431 -16.75 -22.92 9.81
N GLU A 432 -17.18 -21.88 10.50
CA GLU A 432 -18.53 -21.34 10.41
C GLU A 432 -18.58 -20.35 9.24
N GLN A 433 -19.43 -20.65 8.25
CA GLN A 433 -19.58 -19.79 7.08
C GLN A 433 -20.38 -18.54 7.41
N THR A 434 -19.80 -17.38 7.10
CA THR A 434 -20.49 -16.08 7.20
C THR A 434 -20.84 -15.52 5.83
N GLY A 435 -20.37 -16.16 4.76
CA GLY A 435 -20.50 -15.64 3.40
C GLY A 435 -19.48 -14.57 3.04
N SER A 436 -18.71 -14.05 4.00
CA SER A 436 -17.61 -13.08 3.84
C SER A 436 -16.53 -13.30 4.91
N ASN A 437 -16.09 -14.55 5.09
CA ASN A 437 -15.15 -14.90 6.16
C ASN A 437 -13.80 -14.16 6.07
N PHE A 438 -13.34 -13.86 4.86
CA PHE A 438 -12.07 -13.17 4.60
C PHE A 438 -12.24 -12.14 3.49
N GLY A 439 -11.58 -10.99 3.67
CA GLY A 439 -11.50 -9.92 2.70
C GLY A 439 -10.75 -10.28 1.40
N THR A 440 -10.73 -9.33 0.48
CA THR A 440 -10.02 -9.37 -0.80
C THR A 440 -8.53 -9.00 -0.69
N GLU A 441 -8.10 -8.34 0.38
CA GLU A 441 -6.71 -7.97 0.62
C GLU A 441 -6.10 -8.79 1.76
N MET A 442 -5.45 -9.90 1.42
CA MET A 442 -4.84 -10.80 2.40
C MET A 442 -3.40 -11.12 1.99
N GLN A 443 -2.50 -11.19 2.97
CA GLN A 443 -1.14 -11.64 2.73
C GLN A 443 -0.51 -12.40 3.89
N HIS A 444 0.52 -13.18 3.59
CA HIS A 444 1.25 -14.05 4.53
C HIS A 444 2.71 -14.25 4.08
N GLU A 445 3.60 -14.68 4.98
CA GLU A 445 4.93 -15.15 4.58
C GLU A 445 4.88 -16.59 4.05
N THR A 446 4.01 -17.44 4.62
CA THR A 446 3.67 -18.77 4.10
C THR A 446 2.22 -19.13 4.41
N PRO A 447 1.50 -19.88 3.55
CA PRO A 447 0.14 -20.30 3.88
C PRO A 447 0.08 -21.54 4.79
N PHE A 448 1.14 -22.35 4.90
CA PHE A 448 1.09 -23.69 5.54
C PHE A 448 1.07 -23.70 7.07
N MET A 449 1.33 -22.55 7.68
CA MET A 449 1.52 -22.40 9.14
C MET A 449 0.58 -21.31 9.66
N VAL A 450 -0.64 -21.29 9.13
CA VAL A 450 -1.69 -20.36 9.50
C VAL A 450 -2.93 -21.15 9.88
N THR A 451 -3.33 -21.04 11.14
CA THR A 451 -4.58 -21.61 11.65
C THR A 451 -5.51 -20.47 12.03
N VAL A 452 -6.77 -20.56 11.62
CA VAL A 452 -7.81 -19.59 12.00
C VAL A 452 -8.96 -20.35 12.64
N GLY A 453 -9.32 -19.98 13.86
CA GLY A 453 -10.38 -20.62 14.62
C GLY A 453 -11.77 -20.42 14.00
N SER A 454 -12.70 -21.32 14.36
CA SER A 454 -14.09 -21.26 13.90
C SER A 454 -14.79 -19.98 14.35
N GLY A 455 -15.73 -19.49 13.54
CA GLY A 455 -16.48 -18.26 13.82
C GLY A 455 -15.68 -16.97 13.63
N THR A 456 -14.40 -17.04 13.24
CA THR A 456 -13.56 -15.86 13.01
C THR A 456 -13.82 -15.23 11.64
N MET A 457 -13.94 -13.90 11.62
CA MET A 457 -14.11 -13.09 10.41
C MET A 457 -12.94 -12.11 10.28
N ILE A 458 -12.41 -11.96 9.07
CA ILE A 458 -11.23 -11.13 8.78
C ILE A 458 -11.53 -10.17 7.63
N ALA A 459 -11.45 -8.87 7.90
CA ALA A 459 -11.58 -7.80 6.91
C ALA A 459 -10.30 -7.60 6.08
N ASP A 460 -10.33 -6.64 5.15
CA ASP A 460 -9.22 -6.37 4.24
C ASP A 460 -7.95 -5.85 4.92
N GLY A 461 -6.82 -6.27 4.39
CA GLY A 461 -5.49 -5.79 4.72
C GLY A 461 -4.80 -6.63 5.79
N LEU A 462 -5.20 -7.88 6.05
CA LEU A 462 -4.46 -8.76 6.97
C LEU A 462 -3.07 -9.06 6.42
N SER A 463 -2.05 -8.91 7.27
CA SER A 463 -0.74 -9.47 7.04
C SER A 463 -0.34 -10.44 8.13
N VAL A 464 -0.23 -11.73 7.80
CA VAL A 464 0.23 -12.77 8.72
C VAL A 464 1.76 -12.78 8.73
N ILE A 465 2.36 -12.38 9.86
CA ILE A 465 3.82 -12.29 10.05
C ILE A 465 4.31 -13.62 10.63
N ASN A 466 4.25 -14.67 9.82
CA ASN A 466 4.66 -16.03 10.20
C ASN A 466 6.08 -16.42 9.77
N ALA A 467 6.93 -15.42 9.50
CA ALA A 467 8.37 -15.61 9.38
C ALA A 467 9.13 -14.50 10.11
N ASP A 468 10.06 -14.87 10.98
CA ASP A 468 11.03 -14.00 11.63
C ASP A 468 12.31 -13.94 10.79
N TYR A 469 12.98 -12.79 10.75
CA TYR A 469 14.19 -12.57 9.97
C TYR A 469 15.22 -11.82 10.81
N SER A 470 16.47 -12.29 10.77
CA SER A 470 17.63 -11.50 11.15
C SER A 470 18.35 -11.02 9.89
N SER A 471 19.47 -10.33 10.06
CA SER A 471 20.34 -9.98 8.94
C SER A 471 20.96 -11.19 8.24
N THR A 472 20.94 -12.38 8.85
CA THR A 472 21.66 -13.56 8.35
C THR A 472 20.82 -14.85 8.28
N SER A 473 19.68 -14.90 8.95
CA SER A 473 18.81 -16.07 9.07
C SER A 473 17.33 -15.72 8.96
N PHE A 474 16.51 -16.74 8.72
CA PHE A 474 15.05 -16.67 8.86
C PHE A 474 14.52 -17.94 9.53
N ARG A 475 13.36 -17.82 10.17
CA ARG A 475 12.60 -18.92 10.74
C ARG A 475 11.13 -18.71 10.38
N VAL A 476 10.46 -19.78 9.97
CA VAL A 476 9.02 -19.76 9.70
C VAL A 476 8.33 -20.51 10.83
N SER A 477 7.30 -19.90 11.42
CA SER A 477 6.67 -20.38 12.65
C SER A 477 5.16 -20.32 12.53
N ARG A 478 4.43 -21.08 13.36
CA ARG A 478 2.97 -21.10 13.31
C ARG A 478 2.36 -19.80 13.84
N VAL A 479 1.36 -19.29 13.13
CA VAL A 479 0.42 -18.27 13.62
C VAL A 479 -0.94 -18.91 13.80
N GLU A 480 -1.51 -18.72 14.99
CA GLU A 480 -2.86 -19.16 15.33
C GLU A 480 -3.69 -17.92 15.67
N ILE A 481 -4.81 -17.75 14.95
CA ILE A 481 -5.82 -16.74 15.25
C ILE A 481 -6.97 -17.45 15.95
N GLY A 482 -7.27 -17.05 17.19
CA GLY A 482 -8.32 -17.67 18.00
C GLY A 482 -9.72 -17.66 17.35
N PRO A 483 -10.63 -18.53 17.81
CA PRO A 483 -12.01 -18.59 17.32
C PRO A 483 -12.85 -17.38 17.76
N ARG A 484 -13.95 -17.14 17.02
CA ARG A 484 -14.93 -16.06 17.24
C ARG A 484 -14.32 -14.65 17.25
N ASN A 485 -13.15 -14.50 16.66
CA ASN A 485 -12.48 -13.21 16.56
C ASN A 485 -13.03 -12.41 15.37
N PHE A 486 -13.02 -11.10 15.50
CA PHE A 486 -13.21 -10.19 14.37
C PHE A 486 -11.93 -9.41 14.15
N LEU A 487 -11.36 -9.48 12.94
CA LEU A 487 -10.19 -8.72 12.55
C LEU A 487 -10.59 -7.62 11.59
N GLY A 488 -10.48 -6.36 12.02
CA GLY A 488 -10.69 -5.17 11.23
C GLY A 488 -9.60 -4.95 10.19
N ASN A 489 -9.65 -3.79 9.52
CA ASN A 489 -8.80 -3.57 8.36
C ASN A 489 -7.33 -3.31 8.72
N ASN A 490 -6.43 -3.65 7.80
CA ASN A 490 -5.00 -3.30 7.85
C ASN A 490 -4.22 -3.86 9.05
N ILE A 491 -4.61 -5.01 9.62
CA ILE A 491 -3.92 -5.63 10.76
C ILE A 491 -2.64 -6.36 10.34
N ALA A 492 -1.58 -6.26 11.15
CA ALA A 492 -0.40 -7.11 11.07
C ALA A 492 -0.43 -8.09 12.25
N PHE A 493 -0.53 -9.39 11.97
CA PHE A 493 -0.72 -10.43 12.99
C PHE A 493 0.56 -11.28 13.11
N PRO A 494 1.39 -11.06 14.14
CA PRO A 494 2.62 -11.78 14.35
C PRO A 494 2.45 -13.13 15.04
N VAL A 495 3.46 -14.01 14.86
CA VAL A 495 3.67 -15.20 15.72
C VAL A 495 3.66 -14.77 17.18
N GLY A 496 3.03 -15.54 18.06
CA GLY A 496 3.00 -15.24 19.51
C GLY A 496 2.15 -14.04 19.92
N GLY A 497 1.24 -13.56 19.05
CA GLY A 497 0.26 -12.54 19.40
C GLY A 497 -0.56 -12.94 20.64
N ARG A 498 -0.71 -12.02 21.59
CA ARG A 498 -1.39 -12.24 22.89
C ARG A 498 -2.89 -12.00 22.79
N THR A 499 -3.54 -12.68 21.85
CA THR A 499 -5.00 -12.64 21.63
C THR A 499 -5.56 -14.05 21.60
N GLY A 500 -6.50 -14.36 22.50
CA GLY A 500 -7.18 -15.64 22.57
C GLY A 500 -8.51 -15.60 21.82
N GLU A 501 -9.57 -16.07 22.46
CA GLU A 501 -10.90 -16.20 21.85
C GLU A 501 -11.77 -14.95 21.95
N ASN A 502 -12.73 -14.83 21.03
CA ASN A 502 -13.78 -13.82 21.03
C ASN A 502 -13.26 -12.38 21.19
N CYS A 503 -12.21 -12.02 20.46
CA CYS A 503 -11.63 -10.68 20.43
C CYS A 503 -12.10 -9.86 19.23
N LEU A 504 -12.39 -8.56 19.43
CA LEU A 504 -12.57 -7.59 18.34
C LEU A 504 -11.27 -6.82 18.14
N LEU A 505 -10.52 -7.13 17.09
CA LEU A 505 -9.28 -6.47 16.74
C LEU A 505 -9.62 -5.34 15.76
N ALA A 506 -9.59 -4.09 16.22
CA ALA A 506 -10.04 -2.95 15.42
C ALA A 506 -9.10 -2.63 14.26
N THR A 507 -9.56 -1.79 13.33
CA THR A 507 -8.76 -1.29 12.20
C THR A 507 -7.43 -0.70 12.68
N LYS A 508 -6.33 -1.11 12.03
CA LYS A 508 -4.93 -0.72 12.34
C LYS A 508 -4.48 -1.03 13.78
N VAL A 509 -5.16 -1.90 14.53
CA VAL A 509 -4.69 -2.27 15.87
C VAL A 509 -3.31 -2.95 15.81
N MET A 510 -2.44 -2.60 16.74
CA MET A 510 -1.21 -3.35 16.99
C MET A 510 -1.53 -4.58 17.83
N ILE A 511 -1.23 -5.77 17.31
CA ILE A 511 -1.39 -7.01 18.10
C ILE A 511 -0.29 -7.07 19.17
N PRO A 512 -0.64 -7.21 20.47
CA PRO A 512 0.34 -7.27 21.56
C PRO A 512 1.15 -8.56 21.49
N LEU A 513 2.42 -8.49 21.90
CA LEU A 513 3.34 -9.65 21.98
C LEU A 513 3.70 -10.02 23.42
N ASP A 514 3.43 -9.11 24.35
CA ASP A 514 3.64 -9.20 25.78
C ASP A 514 2.33 -9.02 26.56
N GLY A 515 2.43 -9.20 27.87
CA GLY A 515 1.28 -9.19 28.77
C GLY A 515 0.42 -10.46 28.68
N GLU A 516 -0.76 -10.36 29.29
CA GLU A 516 -1.75 -11.44 29.34
C GLU A 516 -2.42 -11.67 27.98
N VAL A 517 -2.82 -12.91 27.74
CA VAL A 517 -3.63 -13.25 26.56
C VAL A 517 -5.01 -12.61 26.75
N ARG A 518 -5.40 -11.75 25.81
CA ARG A 518 -6.67 -11.03 25.84
C ARG A 518 -7.78 -11.91 25.30
N GLU A 519 -8.90 -12.02 26.01
CA GLU A 519 -10.07 -12.82 25.62
C GLU A 519 -11.37 -12.08 25.93
N GLY A 520 -12.37 -12.18 25.05
CA GLY A 520 -13.68 -11.55 25.28
C GLY A 520 -13.67 -10.02 25.29
N VAL A 521 -12.62 -9.38 24.75
CA VAL A 521 -12.43 -7.92 24.73
C VAL A 521 -12.26 -7.42 23.29
N GLY A 522 -12.42 -6.12 23.07
CA GLY A 522 -11.93 -5.46 21.86
C GLY A 522 -10.55 -4.83 22.10
N LEU A 523 -9.74 -4.71 21.05
CA LEU A 523 -8.45 -4.01 21.07
C LEU A 523 -8.45 -2.94 19.98
N LEU A 524 -8.01 -1.74 20.34
CA LEU A 524 -7.90 -0.58 19.45
C LEU A 524 -6.58 0.14 19.68
N GLY A 525 -6.02 0.71 18.61
CA GLY A 525 -4.86 1.58 18.67
C GLY A 525 -3.52 0.90 18.46
N SER A 526 -2.48 1.72 18.38
CA SER A 526 -1.08 1.32 18.33
C SER A 526 -0.29 2.29 19.22
N PRO A 527 0.15 1.89 20.42
CA PRO A 527 -0.07 0.59 21.06
C PRO A 527 -1.55 0.33 21.35
N CYS A 528 -1.92 -0.95 21.45
CA CYS A 528 -3.32 -1.31 21.68
C CYS A 528 -3.75 -1.04 23.12
N PHE A 529 -5.02 -0.70 23.30
CA PHE A 529 -5.72 -0.70 24.58
C PHE A 529 -7.07 -1.40 24.44
N GLU A 530 -7.62 -1.84 25.56
CA GLU A 530 -8.90 -2.55 25.57
C GLU A 530 -10.08 -1.61 25.34
N ILE A 531 -11.03 -2.10 24.56
CA ILE A 531 -12.36 -1.53 24.35
C ILE A 531 -13.40 -2.64 24.56
N PRO A 532 -14.69 -2.31 24.75
CA PRO A 532 -15.74 -3.32 24.80
C PRO A 532 -15.74 -4.21 23.54
N ARG A 533 -15.91 -5.52 23.71
CA ARG A 533 -15.95 -6.51 22.62
C ARG A 533 -17.09 -6.26 21.64
N SER A 534 -18.25 -5.86 22.15
CA SER A 534 -19.43 -5.58 21.35
C SER A 534 -20.18 -4.40 21.94
N VAL A 535 -21.04 -3.80 21.12
CA VAL A 535 -21.99 -2.76 21.53
C VAL A 535 -23.37 -3.15 21.00
N ASP A 536 -24.44 -2.82 21.74
CA ASP A 536 -25.82 -3.25 21.42
C ASP A 536 -26.26 -2.95 19.99
N ARG A 537 -25.73 -1.86 19.40
CA ARG A 537 -26.01 -1.47 18.02
C ARG A 537 -25.56 -2.51 16.99
N ASP A 538 -24.55 -3.31 17.31
CA ASP A 538 -23.96 -4.30 16.40
C ASP A 538 -24.67 -5.65 16.49
N ALA A 539 -25.37 -5.89 17.61
CA ALA A 539 -26.22 -7.06 17.81
C ALA A 539 -27.58 -6.96 17.07
N ARG A 540 -27.89 -5.80 16.46
CA ARG A 540 -29.18 -5.55 15.78
C ARG A 540 -29.54 -6.60 14.74
N PHE A 541 -28.53 -7.22 14.12
CA PHE A 541 -28.71 -8.20 13.04
C PHE A 541 -28.33 -9.63 13.44
N ASP A 542 -28.12 -9.92 14.72
CA ASP A 542 -27.65 -11.24 15.16
C ASP A 542 -28.64 -12.37 14.87
N HIS A 543 -29.94 -12.07 14.88
CA HIS A 543 -30.99 -13.01 14.47
C HIS A 543 -30.84 -13.55 13.03
N LEU A 544 -30.10 -12.85 12.15
CA LEU A 544 -29.80 -13.32 10.78
C LEU A 544 -28.62 -14.29 10.72
N ARG A 545 -27.93 -14.53 11.84
CA ARG A 545 -26.72 -15.35 11.95
C ARG A 545 -26.99 -16.74 12.51
N GLU A 546 -28.25 -17.12 12.69
CA GLU A 546 -28.62 -18.36 13.37
C GLU A 546 -29.58 -19.23 12.54
N GLY A 547 -29.51 -20.53 12.79
CA GLY A 547 -30.51 -21.51 12.34
C GLY A 547 -30.73 -21.57 10.82
N GLU A 548 -31.99 -21.82 10.44
CA GLU A 548 -32.41 -21.95 9.03
C GLU A 548 -32.30 -20.64 8.24
N GLU A 549 -32.46 -19.50 8.92
CA GLU A 549 -32.38 -18.18 8.27
C GLU A 549 -30.99 -17.95 7.70
N LEU A 550 -29.95 -18.24 8.48
CA LEU A 550 -28.57 -18.15 8.01
C LEU A 550 -28.34 -19.03 6.77
N HIS A 551 -28.83 -20.28 6.77
CA HIS A 551 -28.67 -21.19 5.63
C HIS A 551 -29.33 -20.63 4.37
N ARG A 552 -30.54 -20.05 4.50
CA ARG A 552 -31.26 -19.41 3.40
C ARG A 552 -30.49 -18.20 2.86
N GLN A 553 -30.00 -17.34 3.75
CA GLN A 553 -29.24 -16.13 3.38
C GLN A 553 -27.90 -16.48 2.73
N LEU A 554 -27.16 -17.45 3.27
CA LEU A 554 -25.91 -17.94 2.68
C LEU A 554 -26.15 -18.52 1.28
N SER A 555 -27.20 -19.31 1.09
CA SER A 555 -27.57 -19.85 -0.22
C SER A 555 -27.85 -18.74 -1.24
N ALA A 556 -28.60 -17.71 -0.85
CA ALA A 556 -28.87 -16.54 -1.68
C ALA A 556 -27.60 -15.73 -1.99
N LYS A 557 -26.78 -15.45 -0.97
CA LYS A 557 -25.51 -14.75 -1.10
C LYS A 557 -24.54 -15.52 -2.00
N ASN A 558 -24.44 -16.84 -1.88
CA ASN A 558 -23.58 -17.67 -2.73
C ASN A 558 -23.98 -17.61 -4.20
N ARG A 559 -25.28 -17.67 -4.51
CA ARG A 559 -25.78 -17.46 -5.89
C ARG A 559 -25.43 -16.07 -6.40
N TYR A 560 -25.54 -15.04 -5.55
CA TYR A 560 -25.16 -13.68 -5.92
C TYR A 560 -23.65 -13.58 -6.19
N ASN A 561 -22.83 -14.16 -5.33
CA ASN A 561 -21.37 -14.16 -5.42
C ASN A 561 -20.89 -14.88 -6.68
N LEU A 562 -21.48 -16.02 -7.04
CA LEU A 562 -21.18 -16.69 -8.32
C LEU A 562 -21.45 -15.78 -9.53
N ARG A 563 -22.57 -15.05 -9.53
CA ARG A 563 -22.87 -14.07 -10.58
C ARG A 563 -21.87 -12.92 -10.59
N SER A 564 -21.48 -12.41 -9.42
CA SER A 564 -20.47 -11.36 -9.29
C SER A 564 -19.09 -11.83 -9.78
N MET A 565 -18.70 -13.06 -9.47
CA MET A 565 -17.46 -13.67 -9.95
C MET A 565 -17.50 -13.90 -11.46
N ALA A 566 -18.58 -14.44 -12.01
CA ALA A 566 -18.75 -14.61 -13.45
C ALA A 566 -18.70 -13.26 -14.19
N LEU A 567 -19.33 -12.23 -13.63
CA LEU A 567 -19.28 -10.87 -14.17
C LEU A 567 -17.86 -10.30 -14.13
N MET A 568 -17.16 -10.44 -13.00
CA MET A 568 -15.77 -10.01 -12.85
C MET A 568 -14.86 -10.72 -13.85
N LEU A 569 -14.98 -12.04 -13.99
CA LEU A 569 -14.21 -12.83 -14.95
C LEU A 569 -14.53 -12.40 -16.39
N GLY A 570 -15.80 -12.21 -16.73
CA GLY A 570 -16.22 -11.74 -18.05
C GLY A 570 -15.70 -10.34 -18.38
N MET A 571 -15.73 -9.41 -17.42
CA MET A 571 -15.15 -8.07 -17.58
C MET A 571 -13.62 -8.13 -17.76
N ARG A 572 -12.93 -8.92 -16.94
CA ARG A 572 -11.47 -9.08 -17.07
C ARG A 572 -11.07 -9.75 -18.38
N TRP A 573 -11.80 -10.79 -18.80
CA TRP A 573 -11.61 -11.41 -20.09
C TRP A 573 -11.88 -10.42 -21.23
N PHE A 574 -12.95 -9.62 -21.16
CA PHE A 574 -13.23 -8.61 -22.18
C PHE A 574 -12.08 -7.60 -22.32
N LEU A 575 -11.48 -7.16 -21.20
CA LEU A 575 -10.30 -6.31 -21.28
C LEU A 575 -9.13 -7.04 -21.96
N VAL A 576 -8.87 -8.30 -21.61
CA VAL A 576 -7.84 -9.11 -22.28
C VAL A 576 -8.15 -9.25 -23.77
N PHE A 577 -9.40 -9.51 -24.14
CA PHE A 577 -9.88 -9.55 -25.53
C PHE A 577 -9.62 -8.23 -26.27
N ALA A 578 -9.98 -7.09 -25.68
CA ALA A 578 -9.77 -5.79 -26.29
C ALA A 578 -8.27 -5.48 -26.47
N LEU A 579 -7.44 -5.81 -25.48
CA LEU A 579 -5.98 -5.63 -25.57
C LEU A 579 -5.33 -6.58 -26.57
N THR A 580 -5.82 -7.83 -26.67
CA THR A 580 -5.42 -8.79 -27.71
C THR A 580 -5.82 -8.28 -29.09
N LEU A 581 -7.05 -7.79 -29.25
CA LEU A 581 -7.52 -7.20 -30.50
C LEU A 581 -6.66 -6.00 -30.90
N PHE A 582 -6.36 -5.09 -29.98
CA PHE A 582 -5.43 -3.99 -30.23
C PHE A 582 -4.03 -4.47 -30.59
N GLY A 583 -3.54 -5.53 -29.94
CA GLY A 583 -2.27 -6.15 -30.28
C GLY A 583 -2.26 -6.69 -31.71
N LEU A 584 -3.27 -7.46 -32.11
CA LEU A 584 -3.39 -8.02 -33.46
C LEU A 584 -3.56 -6.93 -34.53
N VAL A 585 -4.38 -5.90 -34.26
CA VAL A 585 -4.49 -4.72 -35.12
C VAL A 585 -3.15 -4.00 -35.27
N SER A 586 -2.39 -3.90 -34.18
CA SER A 586 -1.06 -3.26 -34.21
C SER A 586 -0.07 -4.06 -35.05
N VAL A 587 -0.15 -5.39 -35.02
CA VAL A 587 0.66 -6.29 -35.87
C VAL A 587 0.25 -6.11 -37.35
N ASP A 588 -1.04 -6.10 -37.67
CA ASP A 588 -1.52 -5.94 -39.06
C ASP A 588 -1.13 -4.55 -39.64
N LEU A 589 -1.16 -3.50 -38.81
CA LEU A 589 -0.79 -2.13 -39.21
C LEU A 589 0.73 -1.90 -39.28
N TYR A 590 1.52 -2.81 -38.70
CA TYR A 590 2.96 -2.64 -38.58
C TYR A 590 3.64 -2.44 -39.95
N GLY A 591 3.24 -3.20 -40.96
CA GLY A 591 3.79 -3.10 -42.32
C GLY A 591 3.43 -1.79 -43.06
N ALA A 592 2.37 -1.09 -42.64
CA ALA A 592 1.87 0.11 -43.33
C ALA A 592 2.29 1.43 -42.65
N VAL A 593 2.33 1.47 -41.31
CA VAL A 593 2.54 2.70 -40.53
C VAL A 593 3.76 2.59 -39.59
N GLY A 594 4.46 1.45 -39.61
CA GLY A 594 5.73 1.23 -38.94
C GLY A 594 5.69 1.36 -37.41
N HIS A 595 6.79 1.81 -36.83
CA HIS A 595 7.01 1.88 -35.38
C HIS A 595 6.10 2.84 -34.60
N VAL A 596 5.43 3.76 -35.30
CA VAL A 596 4.52 4.75 -34.69
C VAL A 596 3.30 4.05 -34.06
N VAL A 597 2.87 2.92 -34.62
CA VAL A 597 1.71 2.15 -34.11
C VAL A 597 2.04 1.51 -32.76
N ILE A 598 3.22 0.92 -32.61
CA ILE A 598 3.65 0.27 -31.35
C ILE A 598 3.93 1.32 -30.27
N ALA A 599 4.43 2.48 -30.67
CA ALA A 599 4.59 3.61 -29.78
C ALA A 599 3.26 4.15 -29.22
N LEU A 600 2.27 4.33 -30.09
CA LEU A 600 0.93 4.74 -29.70
C LEU A 600 0.20 3.63 -28.92
N TYR A 601 0.54 2.36 -29.15
CA TYR A 601 -0.08 1.22 -28.46
C TYR A 601 -0.01 1.33 -26.95
N LEU A 602 1.14 1.69 -26.35
CA LEU A 602 1.27 1.82 -24.90
C LEU A 602 0.38 2.95 -24.35
N ALA A 603 0.37 4.10 -25.03
CA ALA A 603 -0.44 5.25 -24.64
C ALA A 603 -1.94 4.96 -24.81
N MET A 604 -2.34 4.36 -25.92
CA MET A 604 -3.71 3.94 -26.20
C MET A 604 -4.18 2.86 -25.24
N THR A 605 -3.32 1.88 -24.92
CA THR A 605 -3.62 0.82 -23.95
C THR A 605 -3.89 1.41 -22.57
N LEU A 606 -3.07 2.36 -22.13
CA LEU A 606 -3.28 3.05 -20.85
C LEU A 606 -4.59 3.85 -20.86
N ALA A 607 -4.82 4.66 -21.90
CA ALA A 607 -6.02 5.47 -22.04
C ALA A 607 -7.29 4.60 -22.09
N PHE A 608 -7.28 3.55 -22.92
CA PHE A 608 -8.37 2.59 -23.04
C PHE A 608 -8.62 1.84 -21.74
N SER A 609 -7.59 1.26 -21.10
CA SER A 609 -7.76 0.49 -19.86
C SER A 609 -8.30 1.38 -18.74
N THR A 610 -7.86 2.64 -18.68
CA THR A 610 -8.37 3.62 -17.71
C THR A 610 -9.83 3.95 -17.99
N GLY A 611 -10.17 4.30 -19.24
CA GLY A 611 -11.54 4.58 -19.66
C GLY A 611 -12.47 3.38 -19.46
N TYR A 612 -11.99 2.18 -19.74
CA TYR A 612 -12.68 0.91 -19.54
C TYR A 612 -13.03 0.69 -18.07
N TYR A 613 -12.07 0.79 -17.15
CA TYR A 613 -12.35 0.60 -15.73
C TYR A 613 -13.25 1.69 -15.14
N ILE A 614 -13.10 2.94 -15.59
CA ILE A 614 -14.03 4.02 -15.25
C ILE A 614 -15.44 3.63 -15.71
N LEU A 615 -15.60 3.28 -16.98
CA LEU A 615 -16.92 2.94 -17.54
C LEU A 615 -17.55 1.74 -16.82
N VAL A 616 -16.78 0.67 -16.61
CA VAL A 616 -17.26 -0.54 -15.91
C VAL A 616 -17.77 -0.17 -14.53
N GLU A 617 -17.01 0.60 -13.75
CA GLU A 617 -17.42 0.98 -12.41
C GLU A 617 -18.63 1.92 -12.42
N ARG A 618 -18.67 2.88 -13.35
CA ARG A 618 -19.84 3.76 -13.53
C ARG A 618 -21.08 2.98 -13.95
N CYS A 619 -20.95 1.96 -14.78
CA CYS A 619 -22.05 1.05 -15.13
C CYS A 619 -22.51 0.20 -13.94
N LEU A 620 -21.58 -0.36 -13.15
CA LEU A 620 -21.89 -1.11 -11.93
C LEU A 620 -22.62 -0.26 -10.89
N THR A 621 -22.22 1.01 -10.78
CA THR A 621 -22.85 2.02 -9.91
C THR A 621 -24.08 2.69 -10.53
N ARG A 622 -24.46 2.31 -11.76
CA ARG A 622 -25.55 2.91 -12.55
C ARG A 622 -25.44 4.43 -12.66
N PHE A 623 -24.22 4.95 -12.68
CA PHE A 623 -23.88 6.38 -12.68
C PHE A 623 -24.45 7.17 -11.48
N ARG A 624 -24.85 6.48 -10.41
CA ARG A 624 -25.41 7.10 -9.19
C ARG A 624 -24.35 7.21 -8.11
N ALA A 625 -24.50 8.21 -7.26
CA ALA A 625 -23.73 8.28 -6.03
C ALA A 625 -24.18 7.18 -5.05
N LEU A 626 -23.22 6.60 -4.35
CA LEU A 626 -23.46 5.78 -3.16
C LEU A 626 -24.17 6.63 -2.11
N THR A 627 -25.08 6.01 -1.38
CA THR A 627 -25.74 6.60 -0.21
C THR A 627 -25.21 5.92 1.05
N PRO A 628 -25.10 6.64 2.19
CA PRO A 628 -24.81 6.03 3.48
C PRO A 628 -25.76 4.86 3.78
N GLN A 629 -25.20 3.75 4.27
CA GLN A 629 -25.94 2.52 4.56
C GLN A 629 -25.66 2.03 5.99
N LEU A 630 -26.68 1.44 6.61
CA LEU A 630 -26.56 0.61 7.80
C LEU A 630 -27.34 -0.68 7.54
N CYS A 631 -26.65 -1.77 7.26
CA CYS A 631 -27.30 -3.04 6.93
C CYS A 631 -26.45 -4.25 7.34
N SER A 632 -27.06 -5.43 7.36
CA SER A 632 -26.34 -6.69 7.53
C SER A 632 -25.58 -7.08 6.27
N ILE A 633 -24.50 -7.86 6.43
CA ILE A 633 -23.78 -8.51 5.31
C ILE A 633 -24.64 -9.49 4.49
N TYR A 634 -25.84 -9.82 4.97
CA TYR A 634 -26.82 -10.65 4.27
C TYR A 634 -27.84 -9.82 3.49
N HIS A 635 -27.79 -8.49 3.56
CA HIS A 635 -28.70 -7.65 2.78
C HIS A 635 -28.21 -7.52 1.32
N PRO A 636 -29.09 -7.62 0.30
CA PRO A 636 -28.69 -7.53 -1.11
C PRO A 636 -27.95 -6.25 -1.51
N ILE A 637 -28.20 -5.13 -0.82
CA ILE A 637 -27.46 -3.87 -1.06
C ILE A 637 -25.97 -4.02 -0.75
N PHE A 638 -25.63 -4.79 0.28
CA PHE A 638 -24.25 -5.02 0.66
C PHE A 638 -23.56 -5.94 -0.34
N TRP A 639 -24.23 -6.98 -0.84
CA TRP A 639 -23.65 -7.85 -1.87
C TRP A 639 -23.33 -7.08 -3.16
N TRP A 640 -24.18 -6.11 -3.50
CA TRP A 640 -23.89 -5.19 -4.61
C TRP A 640 -22.67 -4.31 -4.31
N HIS A 641 -22.51 -3.86 -3.07
CA HIS A 641 -21.35 -3.09 -2.64
C HIS A 641 -20.06 -3.93 -2.72
N GLU A 642 -20.07 -5.19 -2.25
CA GLU A 642 -18.97 -6.16 -2.41
C GLU A 642 -18.61 -6.38 -3.89
N ARG A 643 -19.61 -6.45 -4.78
CA ARG A 643 -19.37 -6.54 -6.23
C ARG A 643 -18.60 -5.34 -6.77
N VAL A 644 -18.88 -4.14 -6.28
CA VAL A 644 -18.15 -2.92 -6.68
C VAL A 644 -16.69 -2.98 -6.20
N TRP A 645 -16.45 -3.47 -4.98
CA TRP A 645 -15.09 -3.63 -4.42
C TRP A 645 -14.22 -4.63 -5.18
N LYS A 646 -14.80 -5.59 -5.91
CA LYS A 646 -14.04 -6.51 -6.78
C LYS A 646 -13.35 -5.82 -7.97
N MET A 647 -13.65 -4.54 -8.23
CA MET A 647 -12.97 -3.78 -9.27
C MET A 647 -11.55 -3.39 -8.84
N PRO A 648 -10.53 -3.61 -9.69
CA PRO A 648 -9.16 -3.26 -9.34
C PRO A 648 -9.03 -1.75 -9.17
N SER A 649 -8.20 -1.33 -8.23
CA SER A 649 -7.82 0.07 -8.05
C SER A 649 -6.35 0.34 -8.39
N GLN A 650 -5.55 -0.72 -8.54
CA GLN A 650 -4.09 -0.64 -8.67
C GLN A 650 -3.64 -0.02 -10.00
N TYR A 651 -4.50 -0.05 -11.03
CA TYR A 651 -4.25 0.65 -12.30
C TYR A 651 -4.10 2.17 -12.08
N LEU A 652 -4.67 2.71 -11.00
CA LEU A 652 -4.56 4.12 -10.67
C LEU A 652 -3.15 4.53 -10.23
N ASN A 653 -2.29 3.59 -9.85
CA ASN A 653 -0.94 3.90 -9.35
C ASN A 653 -0.04 4.55 -10.39
N ILE A 654 -0.29 4.30 -11.68
CA ILE A 654 0.46 4.91 -12.78
C ILE A 654 0.28 6.43 -12.84
N PHE A 655 -0.81 6.95 -12.27
CA PHE A 655 -1.10 8.38 -12.25
C PHE A 655 -0.60 9.09 -10.98
N ASN A 656 0.03 8.37 -10.04
CA ASN A 656 0.48 8.96 -8.77
C ASN A 656 1.44 10.15 -9.01
N GLY A 657 1.15 11.28 -8.37
CA GLY A 657 1.87 12.54 -8.55
C GLY A 657 1.62 13.25 -9.88
N THR A 658 0.54 12.91 -10.61
CA THR A 658 0.16 13.62 -11.84
C THR A 658 -1.19 14.33 -11.68
N PRO A 659 -1.42 15.45 -12.40
CA PRO A 659 -2.75 16.07 -12.47
C PRO A 659 -3.85 15.15 -12.99
N PHE A 660 -3.47 14.12 -13.77
CA PHE A 660 -4.41 13.16 -14.36
C PHE A 660 -5.08 12.27 -13.30
N LYS A 661 -4.44 12.03 -12.14
CA LYS A 661 -5.04 11.24 -11.07
C LYS A 661 -6.33 11.88 -10.56
N ALA A 662 -6.32 13.20 -10.31
CA ALA A 662 -7.50 13.93 -9.88
C ALA A 662 -8.60 13.94 -10.97
N LEU A 663 -8.23 13.98 -12.26
CA LEU A 663 -9.19 13.83 -13.36
C LEU A 663 -9.86 12.44 -13.31
N VAL A 664 -9.08 11.37 -13.19
CA VAL A 664 -9.62 10.00 -13.10
C VAL A 664 -10.53 9.84 -11.88
N TRP A 665 -10.18 10.43 -10.72
CA TRP A 665 -11.06 10.44 -9.56
C TRP A 665 -12.40 11.13 -9.81
N ARG A 666 -12.42 12.27 -10.50
CA ARG A 666 -13.68 12.94 -10.89
C ARG A 666 -14.53 12.06 -11.80
N LEU A 667 -13.91 11.40 -12.77
CA LEU A 667 -14.60 10.51 -13.70
C LEU A 667 -15.20 9.28 -13.00
N LEU A 668 -14.57 8.82 -11.93
CA LEU A 668 -15.11 7.78 -11.05
C LEU A 668 -16.21 8.29 -10.10
N GLY A 669 -16.37 9.61 -9.98
CA GLY A 669 -17.43 10.27 -9.20
C GLY A 669 -16.99 10.79 -7.83
N VAL A 670 -15.69 10.83 -7.54
CA VAL A 670 -15.17 11.51 -6.34
C VAL A 670 -15.38 13.02 -6.47
N ARG A 671 -15.89 13.66 -5.42
CA ARG A 671 -15.99 15.12 -5.35
C ARG A 671 -14.62 15.69 -4.96
N ILE A 672 -13.76 15.97 -5.95
CA ILE A 672 -12.37 16.39 -5.72
C ILE A 672 -12.06 17.76 -6.32
N GLY A 673 -11.52 18.63 -5.46
CA GLY A 673 -11.15 20.00 -5.74
C GLY A 673 -9.95 20.14 -6.69
N ARG A 674 -9.63 21.39 -7.02
CA ARG A 674 -8.58 21.78 -7.97
C ARG A 674 -7.20 21.52 -7.38
N GLN A 675 -6.24 21.19 -8.25
CA GLN A 675 -4.81 21.08 -7.89
C GLN A 675 -4.48 20.12 -6.74
N VAL A 676 -5.39 19.18 -6.43
CA VAL A 676 -5.13 18.14 -5.44
C VAL A 676 -3.96 17.28 -5.90
N PHE A 677 -2.97 17.17 -5.03
CA PHE A 677 -1.84 16.27 -5.20
C PHE A 677 -2.17 14.92 -4.57
N ASP A 678 -2.11 13.86 -5.37
CA ASP A 678 -2.32 12.49 -4.90
C ASP A 678 -1.13 11.60 -5.30
N ASP A 679 -0.38 11.13 -4.30
CA ASP A 679 0.78 10.25 -4.46
C ASP A 679 0.53 8.77 -4.15
N GLY A 680 -0.73 8.34 -4.20
CA GLY A 680 -1.11 6.95 -3.97
C GLY A 680 -2.09 6.78 -2.83
N CYS A 681 -3.04 7.71 -2.69
CA CYS A 681 -4.17 7.58 -1.81
C CYS A 681 -5.14 6.51 -2.31
N TYR A 682 -5.60 5.65 -1.41
CA TYR A 682 -6.63 4.65 -1.69
C TYR A 682 -8.00 5.14 -1.22
N ILE A 683 -8.96 5.29 -2.13
CA ILE A 683 -10.34 5.70 -1.83
C ILE A 683 -11.27 4.54 -2.17
N THR A 684 -11.96 3.97 -1.16
CA THR A 684 -12.84 2.80 -1.35
C THR A 684 -14.21 3.21 -1.90
N GLU A 685 -14.97 4.01 -1.16
CA GLU A 685 -16.30 4.50 -1.60
C GLU A 685 -16.16 5.86 -2.27
N ARG A 686 -15.78 5.81 -3.54
CA ARG A 686 -15.39 6.99 -4.32
C ARG A 686 -16.36 8.17 -4.21
N THR A 687 -17.67 7.94 -4.33
CA THR A 687 -18.68 9.02 -4.31
C THR A 687 -19.05 9.51 -2.90
N LEU A 688 -18.63 8.81 -1.85
CA LEU A 688 -18.83 9.25 -0.46
C LEU A 688 -17.71 10.18 0.02
N ALA A 689 -16.58 10.20 -0.68
CA ALA A 689 -15.46 11.09 -0.39
C ALA A 689 -15.65 12.47 -1.04
N THR A 690 -15.40 13.52 -0.24
CA THR A 690 -15.29 14.91 -0.68
C THR A 690 -13.94 15.46 -0.28
N ILE A 691 -13.20 16.03 -1.23
CA ILE A 691 -11.83 16.51 -1.04
C ILE A 691 -11.76 17.92 -1.62
N GLY A 692 -11.36 18.90 -0.80
CA GLY A 692 -11.22 20.30 -1.18
C GLY A 692 -10.08 20.60 -2.14
N ASP A 693 -9.94 21.88 -2.49
CA ASP A 693 -8.87 22.39 -3.36
C ASP A 693 -7.51 22.28 -2.67
N ASP A 694 -6.44 22.11 -3.44
CA ASP A 694 -5.04 22.14 -2.99
C ASP A 694 -4.69 21.11 -1.87
N CYS A 695 -5.52 20.07 -1.67
CA CYS A 695 -5.22 18.99 -0.73
C CYS A 695 -3.99 18.16 -1.17
N THR A 696 -3.31 17.60 -0.18
CA THR A 696 -2.11 16.77 -0.35
C THR A 696 -2.36 15.37 0.23
N LEU A 697 -2.41 14.35 -0.62
CA LEU A 697 -2.65 12.96 -0.24
C LEU A 697 -1.37 12.15 -0.47
N ASN A 698 -0.69 11.75 0.61
CA ASN A 698 0.60 11.08 0.52
C ASN A 698 0.51 9.59 0.14
N ALA A 699 1.66 9.01 -0.18
CA ALA A 699 1.77 7.59 -0.49
C ALA A 699 1.19 6.70 0.63
N GLY A 700 0.34 5.76 0.25
CA GLY A 700 -0.26 4.81 1.19
C GLY A 700 -1.35 5.38 2.09
N SER A 701 -1.74 6.65 1.95
CA SER A 701 -2.90 7.18 2.68
C SER A 701 -4.18 6.49 2.22
N LYS A 702 -5.19 6.40 3.08
CA LYS A 702 -6.47 5.74 2.79
C LYS A 702 -7.65 6.57 3.27
N ILE A 703 -8.67 6.69 2.43
CA ILE A 703 -9.99 7.25 2.78
C ILE A 703 -11.01 6.11 2.64
N GLN A 704 -11.47 5.61 3.78
CA GLN A 704 -12.43 4.50 3.87
C GLN A 704 -13.74 4.99 4.49
N CYS A 705 -14.76 5.15 3.65
CA CYS A 705 -16.07 5.66 4.06
C CYS A 705 -17.03 4.54 4.50
N HIS A 706 -16.50 3.43 5.00
CA HIS A 706 -17.27 2.37 5.61
C HIS A 706 -16.52 1.66 6.76
N SER A 707 -17.26 0.93 7.58
CA SER A 707 -16.78 -0.16 8.45
C SER A 707 -17.70 -1.36 8.31
N GLN A 708 -17.13 -2.55 8.46
CA GLN A 708 -17.86 -3.79 8.62
C GLN A 708 -17.40 -4.39 9.96
N GLU A 709 -18.30 -4.52 10.93
CA GLU A 709 -18.01 -5.02 12.28
C GLU A 709 -19.00 -6.16 12.57
N ASP A 710 -18.51 -7.39 12.77
CA ASP A 710 -19.34 -8.58 13.11
C ASP A 710 -20.57 -8.80 12.21
N GLY A 711 -20.43 -8.58 10.90
CA GLY A 711 -21.55 -8.76 9.96
C GLY A 711 -22.51 -7.57 9.85
N THR A 712 -22.20 -6.45 10.51
CA THR A 712 -22.88 -5.16 10.32
C THR A 712 -22.05 -4.22 9.47
N PHE A 713 -22.57 -3.84 8.30
CA PHE A 713 -22.00 -2.85 7.41
C PHE A 713 -22.54 -1.45 7.71
N LYS A 714 -21.63 -0.49 7.86
CA LYS A 714 -21.90 0.92 8.17
C LYS A 714 -21.11 1.78 7.19
N SER A 715 -21.74 2.74 6.53
CA SER A 715 -21.05 3.72 5.68
C SER A 715 -21.61 5.11 5.86
N ASP A 716 -20.76 6.12 5.67
CA ASP A 716 -21.12 7.52 5.73
C ASP A 716 -20.09 8.37 4.95
N GLY A 717 -20.49 9.58 4.53
CA GLY A 717 -19.63 10.51 3.82
C GLY A 717 -18.42 10.95 4.63
N SER A 718 -17.30 11.23 3.96
CA SER A 718 -16.12 11.82 4.60
C SER A 718 -15.66 13.04 3.81
N THR A 719 -15.39 14.13 4.52
CA THR A 719 -15.10 15.43 3.91
C THR A 719 -13.75 15.96 4.38
N LEU A 720 -12.88 16.30 3.43
CA LEU A 720 -11.65 17.05 3.66
C LEU A 720 -11.83 18.45 3.08
N GLY A 721 -11.65 19.48 3.91
CA GLY A 721 -11.60 20.89 3.51
C GLY A 721 -10.45 21.19 2.55
N ALA A 722 -10.33 22.45 2.14
CA ALA A 722 -9.26 22.89 1.24
C ALA A 722 -7.90 22.89 1.95
N GLY A 723 -6.84 22.50 1.25
CA GLY A 723 -5.47 22.51 1.77
C GLY A 723 -5.15 21.44 2.81
N CYS A 724 -6.05 20.47 3.04
CA CYS A 724 -5.80 19.38 3.98
C CYS A 724 -4.63 18.50 3.53
N THR A 725 -3.86 17.99 4.49
CA THR A 725 -2.76 17.05 4.23
C THR A 725 -3.02 15.72 4.94
N LEU A 726 -3.01 14.62 4.20
CA LEU A 726 -2.94 13.26 4.77
C LEU A 726 -1.50 12.76 4.67
N GLY A 727 -0.90 12.43 5.81
CA GLY A 727 0.46 11.91 5.92
C GLY A 727 0.63 10.51 5.32
N VAL A 728 1.89 10.09 5.16
CA VAL A 728 2.25 8.77 4.62
C VAL A 728 1.58 7.68 5.45
N GLY A 729 0.83 6.77 4.81
CA GLY A 729 0.14 5.67 5.51
C GLY A 729 -1.05 6.07 6.41
N ALA A 730 -1.44 7.35 6.43
CA ALA A 730 -2.56 7.83 7.25
C ALA A 730 -3.90 7.26 6.78
N HIS A 731 -4.79 6.93 7.70
CA HIS A 731 -6.08 6.29 7.41
C HIS A 731 -7.22 7.12 7.99
N VAL A 732 -8.07 7.61 7.08
CA VAL A 732 -9.29 8.34 7.37
C VAL A 732 -10.49 7.39 7.30
N HIS A 733 -11.27 7.31 8.38
CA HIS A 733 -12.46 6.47 8.46
C HIS A 733 -13.74 7.23 8.03
N TYR A 734 -14.92 6.61 8.18
CA TYR A 734 -16.18 7.15 7.69
C TYR A 734 -16.78 8.21 8.60
N GLY A 735 -17.64 9.08 8.05
CA GLY A 735 -18.36 10.09 8.82
C GLY A 735 -17.46 11.20 9.36
N VAL A 736 -16.24 11.34 8.85
CA VAL A 736 -15.31 12.36 9.34
C VAL A 736 -15.44 13.68 8.59
N THR A 737 -15.07 14.77 9.26
CA THR A 737 -14.87 16.08 8.63
C THR A 737 -13.52 16.64 9.05
N MET A 738 -12.65 16.94 8.10
CA MET A 738 -11.42 17.71 8.34
C MET A 738 -11.61 19.14 7.85
N GLY A 739 -11.43 20.12 8.75
CA GLY A 739 -11.47 21.54 8.41
C GLY A 739 -10.33 21.97 7.51
N ASP A 740 -10.45 23.14 6.89
CA ASP A 740 -9.46 23.66 5.94
C ASP A 740 -8.04 23.70 6.54
N GLY A 741 -7.05 23.27 5.76
CA GLY A 741 -5.64 23.26 6.16
C GLY A 741 -5.30 22.26 7.27
N ALA A 742 -6.22 21.39 7.69
CA ALA A 742 -5.94 20.38 8.70
C ALA A 742 -4.92 19.36 8.20
N VAL A 743 -4.06 18.89 9.11
CA VAL A 743 -2.99 17.94 8.81
C VAL A 743 -3.19 16.69 9.64
N LEU A 744 -3.18 15.53 9.00
CA LEU A 744 -3.12 14.23 9.65
C LEU A 744 -1.72 13.65 9.48
N ALA A 745 -1.01 13.43 10.59
CA ALA A 745 0.38 12.98 10.62
C ALA A 745 0.55 11.55 10.04
N PRO A 746 1.78 11.13 9.71
CA PRO A 746 2.04 9.79 9.18
C PRO A 746 1.47 8.67 10.04
N ASP A 747 1.01 7.60 9.39
CA ASP A 747 0.41 6.39 9.96
C ASP A 747 -0.84 6.58 10.84
N SER A 748 -1.32 7.81 10.98
CA SER A 748 -2.38 8.14 11.94
C SER A 748 -3.73 7.54 11.53
N PHE A 749 -4.56 7.16 12.51
CA PHE A 749 -5.89 6.60 12.27
C PHE A 749 -6.98 7.54 12.78
N LEU A 750 -7.61 8.27 11.86
CA LEU A 750 -8.71 9.19 12.19
C LEU A 750 -10.00 8.40 12.33
N MET A 751 -10.52 8.34 13.55
CA MET A 751 -11.66 7.50 13.92
C MET A 751 -12.97 7.94 13.25
N LYS A 752 -13.88 6.98 13.11
CA LYS A 752 -15.23 7.20 12.55
C LYS A 752 -15.96 8.32 13.29
N GLY A 753 -16.53 9.27 12.55
CA GLY A 753 -17.31 10.38 13.14
C GLY A 753 -16.51 11.53 13.75
N GLU A 754 -15.19 11.56 13.55
CA GLU A 754 -14.34 12.65 14.06
C GLU A 754 -14.46 13.94 13.26
N GLU A 755 -14.43 15.09 13.96
CA GLU A 755 -14.34 16.41 13.35
C GLU A 755 -12.99 17.04 13.72
N VAL A 756 -12.11 17.24 12.74
CA VAL A 756 -10.80 17.88 12.93
C VAL A 756 -10.95 19.38 12.65
N PRO A 757 -10.61 20.27 13.59
CA PRO A 757 -10.68 21.71 13.37
C PRO A 757 -9.81 22.19 12.20
N ALA A 758 -10.15 23.35 11.64
CA ALA A 758 -9.32 23.98 10.60
C ALA A 758 -7.90 24.26 11.15
N HIS A 759 -6.89 24.02 10.32
CA HIS A 759 -5.47 24.19 10.62
C HIS A 759 -4.93 23.36 11.79
N ALA A 760 -5.73 22.43 12.35
CA ALA A 760 -5.27 21.55 13.41
C ALA A 760 -4.31 20.48 12.87
N HIS A 761 -3.40 20.04 13.73
CA HIS A 761 -2.45 18.98 13.42
C HIS A 761 -2.73 17.77 14.28
N TRP A 762 -3.23 16.70 13.67
CA TRP A 762 -3.66 15.50 14.37
C TRP A 762 -2.72 14.35 14.06
N GLY A 763 -2.49 13.48 15.05
CA GLY A 763 -1.61 12.34 14.86
C GLY A 763 -1.85 11.20 15.84
N GLY A 764 -1.40 10.02 15.42
CA GLY A 764 -1.43 8.80 16.20
C GLY A 764 -2.55 7.82 15.85
N ASN A 765 -2.60 6.70 16.57
CA ASN A 765 -3.58 5.65 16.37
C ASN A 765 -4.19 5.22 17.72
N PRO A 766 -5.41 5.70 18.07
CA PRO A 766 -6.23 6.68 17.34
C PRO A 766 -5.61 8.08 17.24
N ALA A 767 -5.99 8.83 16.20
CA ALA A 767 -5.50 10.19 16.00
C ALA A 767 -6.09 11.13 17.05
N VAL A 768 -5.24 11.96 17.62
CA VAL A 768 -5.58 13.03 18.57
C VAL A 768 -4.93 14.34 18.14
N ASP A 769 -5.40 15.45 18.69
CA ASP A 769 -4.74 16.74 18.48
C ASP A 769 -3.31 16.64 19.01
N MET A 770 -2.34 16.92 18.15
CA MET A 770 -0.95 17.01 18.56
C MET A 770 -0.68 18.45 18.94
N PRO A 771 -0.02 18.71 20.08
CA PRO A 771 0.28 20.07 20.52
C PRO A 771 0.95 20.82 19.37
N GLY A 772 0.23 21.83 18.86
CA GLY A 772 0.75 22.71 17.84
C GLY A 772 1.89 23.53 18.42
N THR A 773 3.02 23.53 17.73
CA THR A 773 3.96 24.65 17.69
C THR A 773 3.28 25.90 17.11
N GLY A 774 2.22 26.40 17.75
CA GLY A 774 1.49 27.58 17.32
C GLY A 774 0.02 27.62 17.72
N HIS A 775 -0.27 27.80 19.01
CA HIS A 775 -1.46 28.53 19.49
C HIS A 775 -1.13 29.18 20.86
N ARG A 776 -0.44 30.32 20.83
CA ARG A 776 -0.65 31.33 21.88
C ARG A 776 -1.75 32.25 21.36
N HIS A 777 -2.92 32.19 22.00
CA HIS A 777 -3.91 33.23 21.85
C HIS A 777 -3.26 34.58 22.16
N GLY A 778 -3.35 35.52 21.23
CA GLY A 778 -2.96 36.90 21.44
C GLY A 778 -3.89 37.54 22.47
N GLY A 779 -3.57 37.37 23.75
CA GLY A 779 -3.98 38.26 24.81
C GLY A 779 -3.08 39.49 24.76
N THR A 780 -3.64 40.62 24.35
CA THR A 780 -2.99 41.91 24.38
C THR A 780 -3.01 42.43 25.83
N ASP A 781 -2.04 42.04 26.64
CA ASP A 781 -1.69 42.79 27.85
C ASP A 781 -0.37 43.52 27.60
N ARG A 782 -0.51 44.77 27.12
CA ARG A 782 0.56 45.77 27.21
C ARG A 782 0.70 46.17 28.68
N ALA A 783 1.59 45.51 29.41
CA ALA A 783 2.18 46.09 30.60
C ALA A 783 3.25 47.10 30.14
N LEU A 784 2.97 48.39 30.34
CA LEU A 784 3.93 49.48 30.20
C LEU A 784 4.96 49.37 31.32
N GLU A 785 6.16 48.87 31.01
CA GLU A 785 7.34 49.11 31.85
C GLU A 785 7.99 50.44 31.43
N ALA A 786 7.85 51.42 32.32
CA ALA A 786 8.52 52.70 32.26
C ALA A 786 10.03 52.49 32.44
N THR A 787 10.81 53.01 31.49
CA THR A 787 12.27 53.06 31.55
C THR A 787 12.68 54.39 32.18
N ASP A 788 13.11 54.35 33.45
CA ASP A 788 13.86 55.44 34.07
C ASP A 788 15.36 55.15 33.94
N ALA A 789 16.06 55.97 33.15
CA ALA A 789 17.51 56.10 33.18
C ALA A 789 17.86 57.59 33.25
N PRO A 790 18.68 58.05 34.22
CA PRO A 790 19.00 59.45 34.37
C PRO A 790 20.23 59.80 33.53
N ALA A 791 20.12 60.86 32.71
CA ALA A 791 21.27 61.55 32.15
C ALA A 791 21.14 63.04 32.45
N SER A 792 21.83 63.44 33.50
CA SER A 792 22.04 64.81 33.92
C SER A 792 22.99 65.56 32.98
N VAL A 793 22.78 66.87 32.90
CA VAL A 793 23.76 67.98 32.78
C VAL A 793 23.78 68.75 31.44
N THR A 794 23.41 70.04 31.59
CA THR A 794 23.74 71.26 30.80
C THR A 794 23.18 71.37 29.38
N ARG A 795 22.59 72.49 28.96
CA ARG A 795 22.46 73.86 29.49
C ARG A 795 21.22 74.51 28.87
#